data_AF-A0A3T1ASN1-F1
#
_entry.id   AF-A0A3T1ASN1-F1
#
_cell.length_a   1.000
_cell.length_b   1.000
_cell.length_c   1.000
_cell.angle_alpha   90.00
_cell.angle_beta   90.00
_cell.angle_gamma   90.00
#
_symmetry.space_group_name_H-M   'P 1'
#
loop_
_entity.id
_entity.type
_entity.pdbx_description
1 polymer ?
#
loop_
_entity_poly.entity_id
_entity_poly.type
_entity_poly.pdbx_seq_one_letter_code
_entity_poly.pdbx_strand_id
1 'polypeptide(L)'
;MSVLRRRSPWRLAAAGGLVAALVAGFTTVAATGAAAAEVLLSQGKPATASSTEATGAYSAAEAVDGNTGTRWSSAFSDPQWLQVDLGTSQQITRVELNWETAAAKAFRIQVSDNASTWTDVYSTTTATGGNQSLTVSGTGRYVRMYGTQRTTAYGYSLWEFKVFGESGGTTIPGGGSLGANVVVFDPSMSSAAIQARADQIFAQQESAQFGTGRYVLAFRPGTYNNLNIQVGFYTSVIGLGQNPQDVRINGDITVDAGWFQGNATQNFWRSVENLSVYPVSGANRWAVSQAAPFRRMDIHGDLNLAPNGYGWASGGYIADSRISGSEGQYSQQQWFTRNSRIGSNTNAVWNQMFVGVQGAPAQSFPNPPYTTIATTPVIREKPYLYDNGVFVPSLSTNSSGTSWANGNTPGSTIPLSQFYVAKPGDSVATINAALAQGLNLLFTPGIYQINQTINVTRADTVVLGLGYATLIPVGGVTPMQVADVDGVKIAGILFDAGTTNSANLLVLGPNGSSASHAANPTTVQDVFFRIGGYIAGKATNSLLVNSNNVIIDHIWAWRADHGNAGTYGWTVNTADSGLIVNGQSVTAYGLFVEHYQKYEVVWNGNGGRTYFLQNEMPYDPPTQAAWRTGANGYAAYKVADSVTSHEAWGMGSYCYFNVNPSIHADRGFEVPVNAGVKLHDLLTVSLGGNGVIDHVVNNTGGPAQGTATVPSYLVDFP
;
A
#
# COMPACT_ATOMS: atom_id res chain seq x y z
N MET A 1 75.32 -8.43 23.45
CA MET A 1 75.30 -9.66 24.28
C MET A 1 74.20 -10.56 23.72
N SER A 2 74.53 -11.43 22.76
CA SER A 2 74.79 -12.88 22.94
C SER A 2 73.48 -13.70 22.97
N VAL A 3 73.19 -14.70 22.12
CA VAL A 3 73.94 -15.37 21.04
C VAL A 3 72.97 -16.32 20.29
N LEU A 4 73.11 -16.38 18.94
CA LEU A 4 72.87 -17.49 17.97
C LEU A 4 71.48 -18.20 17.88
N ARG A 5 70.97 -18.62 16.71
CA ARG A 5 71.64 -19.39 15.64
C ARG A 5 70.78 -19.43 14.35
N ARG A 6 71.42 -19.27 13.19
CA ARG A 6 70.86 -19.45 11.82
C ARG A 6 70.71 -20.93 11.47
N ARG A 7 69.72 -21.27 10.62
CA ARG A 7 69.80 -22.40 9.66
C ARG A 7 69.13 -22.05 8.33
N SER A 8 69.75 -22.57 7.27
CA SER A 8 69.54 -22.32 5.84
C SER A 8 68.56 -23.34 5.22
N PRO A 9 68.21 -23.21 3.92
CA PRO A 9 67.05 -23.84 3.29
C PRO A 9 67.39 -25.03 2.35
N TRP A 10 66.34 -25.68 1.83
CA TRP A 10 66.10 -26.13 0.44
C TRP A 10 65.43 -27.52 0.29
N ARG A 11 64.22 -27.46 -0.28
CA ARG A 11 63.59 -28.30 -1.32
C ARG A 11 63.11 -29.74 -1.05
N LEU A 12 61.84 -29.93 -1.41
CA LEU A 12 61.04 -31.15 -1.52
C LEU A 12 61.23 -31.87 -2.87
N ALA A 13 61.19 -33.20 -2.86
CA ALA A 13 60.66 -34.12 -3.89
C ALA A 13 60.58 -35.54 -3.24
N ALA A 14 59.42 -36.16 -3.02
CA ALA A 14 58.56 -36.96 -3.92
C ALA A 14 58.78 -38.49 -3.80
N ALA A 15 57.72 -39.24 -3.43
CA ALA A 15 57.17 -40.47 -4.08
C ALA A 15 56.66 -41.60 -3.14
N GLY A 16 55.37 -41.98 -3.33
CA GLY A 16 54.75 -43.34 -3.22
C GLY A 16 54.53 -44.00 -1.85
N GLY A 17 53.41 -44.66 -1.51
CA GLY A 17 52.17 -45.02 -2.22
C GLY A 17 51.18 -45.83 -1.34
N LEU A 18 49.91 -45.84 -1.77
CA LEU A 18 48.74 -46.75 -1.52
C LEU A 18 48.54 -47.49 -0.18
N VAL A 19 47.34 -47.38 0.44
CA VAL A 19 46.36 -48.48 0.71
C VAL A 19 44.94 -47.88 0.86
N ALA A 20 43.95 -48.67 0.41
CA ALA A 20 42.56 -48.35 0.11
C ALA A 20 41.54 -48.41 1.28
N ALA A 21 40.34 -47.88 0.97
CA ALA A 21 39.01 -48.32 1.43
C ALA A 21 38.63 -48.25 2.93
N LEU A 22 37.78 -47.28 3.29
CA LEU A 22 36.52 -47.48 4.05
C LEU A 22 35.85 -46.11 4.30
N VAL A 23 34.88 -45.73 3.46
CA VAL A 23 33.88 -44.71 3.81
C VAL A 23 32.51 -45.38 3.69
N ALA A 24 32.12 -46.07 4.75
CA ALA A 24 30.76 -46.56 4.96
C ALA A 24 30.48 -46.49 6.47
N GLY A 25 29.53 -45.65 6.87
CA GLY A 25 29.09 -45.57 8.26
C GLY A 25 28.87 -44.17 8.83
N PHE A 26 28.24 -43.26 8.08
CA PHE A 26 27.42 -42.24 8.74
C PHE A 26 25.97 -42.68 8.64
N THR A 27 25.49 -43.25 9.74
CA THR A 27 24.07 -43.48 9.99
C THR A 27 23.33 -42.16 9.84
N THR A 28 22.36 -42.13 8.95
CA THR A 28 21.33 -41.09 8.91
C THR A 28 20.57 -41.15 10.23
N VAL A 29 20.90 -40.26 11.17
CA VAL A 29 19.95 -39.91 12.22
C VAL A 29 18.85 -39.14 11.51
N ALA A 30 17.73 -39.82 11.25
CA ALA A 30 16.51 -39.13 10.87
C ALA A 30 16.22 -38.11 11.98
N ALA A 31 16.25 -36.83 11.63
CA ALA A 31 15.77 -35.78 12.51
C ALA A 31 14.29 -36.09 12.77
N THR A 32 13.97 -36.56 13.97
CA THR A 32 12.60 -36.53 14.46
C THR A 32 12.19 -35.08 14.48
N GLY A 33 11.22 -34.71 13.62
CA GLY A 33 10.67 -33.36 13.60
C GLY A 33 10.31 -32.93 15.01
N ALA A 34 10.75 -31.74 15.41
CA ALA A 34 10.28 -31.12 16.64
C ALA A 34 8.76 -30.95 16.52
N ALA A 35 7.99 -31.69 17.32
CA ALA A 35 6.56 -31.46 17.44
C ALA A 35 6.36 -30.03 17.99
N ALA A 36 5.50 -29.25 17.35
CA ALA A 36 5.12 -27.93 17.85
C ALA A 36 4.54 -28.07 19.27
N ALA A 37 4.85 -27.14 20.17
CA ALA A 37 4.27 -27.15 21.51
C ALA A 37 2.75 -26.98 21.42
N GLU A 38 2.00 -27.81 22.16
CA GLU A 38 0.54 -27.69 22.24
C GLU A 38 0.13 -26.34 22.83
N VAL A 39 -0.85 -25.68 22.22
CA VAL A 39 -1.44 -24.41 22.65
C VAL A 39 -2.83 -24.67 23.23
N LEU A 40 -3.18 -24.00 24.33
CA LEU A 40 -4.54 -23.99 24.87
C LEU A 40 -5.43 -23.10 23.99
N LEU A 41 -6.34 -23.71 23.23
CA LEU A 41 -7.15 -23.07 22.20
C LEU A 41 -8.50 -22.54 22.72
N SER A 42 -9.07 -23.13 23.78
CA SER A 42 -10.43 -22.82 24.24
C SER A 42 -10.54 -21.66 25.22
N GLN A 43 -9.44 -21.21 25.84
CA GLN A 43 -9.49 -20.22 26.92
C GLN A 43 -10.05 -18.87 26.44
N GLY A 44 -11.07 -18.35 27.14
CA GLY A 44 -11.71 -17.07 26.83
C GLY A 44 -12.52 -17.05 25.53
N LYS A 45 -12.72 -18.22 24.90
CA LYS A 45 -13.45 -18.32 23.64
C LYS A 45 -14.97 -18.34 23.86
N PRO A 46 -15.77 -17.90 22.87
CA PRO A 46 -17.23 -18.02 22.95
C PRO A 46 -17.65 -19.49 23.16
N ALA A 47 -18.50 -19.72 24.15
CA ALA A 47 -19.04 -21.04 24.48
C ALA A 47 -20.56 -21.01 24.57
N THR A 48 -21.21 -22.09 24.13
CA THR A 48 -22.66 -22.29 24.26
C THR A 48 -22.94 -23.70 24.79
N ALA A 49 -24.14 -23.91 25.33
CA ALA A 49 -24.55 -25.20 25.87
C ALA A 49 -26.02 -25.49 25.53
N SER A 50 -26.41 -26.76 25.62
CA SER A 50 -27.80 -27.19 25.44
C SER A 50 -28.74 -26.64 26.50
N SER A 51 -28.25 -26.43 27.71
CA SER A 51 -29.00 -25.88 28.84
C SER A 51 -28.07 -25.37 29.94
N THR A 52 -28.67 -24.73 30.93
CA THR A 52 -28.04 -24.35 32.21
C THR A 52 -28.91 -24.86 33.37
N GLU A 53 -28.31 -25.15 34.52
CA GLU A 53 -29.01 -25.60 35.73
C GLU A 53 -30.01 -24.55 36.25
N ALA A 54 -29.67 -23.26 36.12
CA ALA A 54 -30.51 -22.14 36.52
C ALA A 54 -30.33 -20.95 35.57
N THR A 55 -31.43 -20.27 35.25
CA THR A 55 -31.40 -19.06 34.41
C THR A 55 -30.51 -17.99 35.03
N GLY A 56 -29.48 -17.56 34.30
CA GLY A 56 -28.56 -16.51 34.73
C GLY A 56 -27.38 -16.98 35.58
N ALA A 57 -27.19 -18.29 35.78
CA ALA A 57 -26.03 -18.86 36.48
C ALA A 57 -25.50 -20.11 35.77
N TYR A 58 -24.25 -20.48 36.05
CA TYR A 58 -23.61 -21.70 35.54
C TYR A 58 -23.58 -21.81 34.02
N SER A 59 -23.30 -20.68 33.36
CA SER A 59 -23.21 -20.52 31.92
C SER A 59 -22.07 -21.34 31.30
N ALA A 60 -22.14 -21.57 29.99
CA ALA A 60 -21.07 -22.28 29.27
C ALA A 60 -19.73 -21.55 29.30
N ALA A 61 -19.74 -20.21 29.41
CA ALA A 61 -18.54 -19.39 29.46
C ALA A 61 -17.70 -19.64 30.72
N GLU A 62 -18.36 -20.04 31.82
CA GLU A 62 -17.69 -20.33 33.10
C GLU A 62 -16.87 -21.62 33.08
N ALA A 63 -16.99 -22.46 32.03
CA ALA A 63 -16.12 -23.63 31.85
C ALA A 63 -14.93 -23.35 30.93
N VAL A 64 -14.74 -22.12 30.46
CA VAL A 64 -13.63 -21.74 29.58
C VAL A 64 -13.00 -20.41 30.00
N ASP A 65 -13.21 -19.97 31.24
CA ASP A 65 -12.75 -18.68 31.77
C ASP A 65 -11.39 -18.77 32.48
N GLY A 66 -10.94 -19.99 32.81
CA GLY A 66 -9.64 -20.27 33.40
C GLY A 66 -9.67 -20.26 34.91
N ASN A 67 -10.86 -20.15 35.49
CA ASN A 67 -11.10 -20.06 36.92
C ASN A 67 -11.77 -21.35 37.42
N THR A 68 -11.00 -22.19 38.12
CA THR A 68 -11.53 -23.46 38.67
C THR A 68 -12.49 -23.28 39.86
N GLY A 69 -12.94 -22.05 40.15
CA GLY A 69 -13.99 -21.74 41.12
C GLY A 69 -15.36 -21.43 40.49
N THR A 70 -15.43 -21.32 39.16
CA THR A 70 -16.66 -21.11 38.37
C THR A 70 -16.93 -22.35 37.51
N ARG A 71 -18.20 -22.67 37.24
CA ARG A 71 -18.55 -23.90 36.51
C ARG A 71 -19.71 -23.69 35.56
N TRP A 72 -19.69 -24.41 34.44
CA TRP A 72 -20.92 -24.72 33.72
C TRP A 72 -21.67 -25.85 34.44
N SER A 73 -23.01 -25.78 34.43
CA SER A 73 -23.88 -26.86 34.92
C SER A 73 -25.11 -26.98 34.03
N SER A 74 -25.46 -28.19 33.58
CA SER A 74 -26.61 -28.44 32.71
C SER A 74 -27.91 -28.66 33.50
N ALA A 75 -29.04 -28.68 32.78
CA ALA A 75 -30.26 -29.30 33.28
C ALA A 75 -30.06 -30.80 33.60
N PHE A 76 -30.90 -31.35 34.48
CA PHE A 76 -30.72 -32.69 35.07
C PHE A 76 -31.33 -33.79 34.18
N SER A 77 -30.95 -33.79 32.91
CA SER A 77 -31.41 -34.76 31.91
C SER A 77 -30.28 -35.18 30.99
N ASP A 78 -30.52 -36.26 30.23
CA ASP A 78 -29.61 -36.79 29.23
C ASP A 78 -30.31 -36.76 27.85
N PRO A 79 -29.61 -36.40 26.76
CA PRO A 79 -28.23 -35.91 26.67
C PRO A 79 -28.11 -34.39 26.93
N GLN A 80 -26.89 -33.93 27.22
CA GLN A 80 -26.55 -32.49 27.30
C GLN A 80 -25.19 -32.24 26.65
N TRP A 81 -24.93 -31.00 26.25
CA TRP A 81 -23.66 -30.63 25.65
C TRP A 81 -23.21 -29.22 26.03
N LEU A 82 -21.89 -29.04 25.98
CA LEU A 82 -21.21 -27.75 26.02
C LEU A 82 -20.23 -27.68 24.85
N GLN A 83 -20.25 -26.60 24.08
CA GLN A 83 -19.38 -26.37 22.92
C GLN A 83 -18.60 -25.06 23.04
N VAL A 84 -17.46 -25.01 22.37
CA VAL A 84 -16.59 -23.84 22.25
C VAL A 84 -16.35 -23.53 20.78
N ASP A 85 -16.42 -22.26 20.39
CA ASP A 85 -16.01 -21.75 19.08
C ASP A 85 -14.55 -21.27 19.13
N LEU A 86 -13.64 -22.00 18.49
CA LEU A 86 -12.21 -21.64 18.47
C LEU A 86 -11.93 -20.41 17.58
N GLY A 87 -12.88 -20.00 16.74
CA GLY A 87 -12.82 -18.90 15.79
C GLY A 87 -12.46 -19.33 14.36
N THR A 88 -11.56 -20.30 14.21
CA THR A 88 -11.17 -20.94 12.95
C THR A 88 -11.02 -22.45 13.14
N SER A 89 -11.00 -23.22 12.06
CA SER A 89 -10.71 -24.66 12.14
C SER A 89 -9.28 -24.89 12.64
N GLN A 90 -9.11 -25.74 13.65
CA GLN A 90 -7.83 -26.04 14.30
C GLN A 90 -7.61 -27.54 14.36
N GLN A 91 -6.35 -27.96 14.32
CA GLN A 91 -5.97 -29.34 14.65
C GLN A 91 -6.00 -29.52 16.17
N ILE A 92 -6.81 -30.45 16.65
CA ILE A 92 -7.00 -30.71 18.08
C ILE A 92 -6.26 -32.00 18.42
N THR A 93 -5.42 -31.93 19.44
CA THR A 93 -4.54 -33.04 19.86
C THR A 93 -4.90 -33.56 21.25
N ARG A 94 -5.50 -32.71 22.09
CA ARG A 94 -5.83 -33.07 23.47
C ARG A 94 -6.99 -32.26 24.02
N VAL A 95 -7.77 -32.89 24.88
CA VAL A 95 -8.86 -32.26 25.62
C VAL A 95 -8.70 -32.58 27.10
N GLU A 96 -8.71 -31.56 27.96
CA GLU A 96 -8.85 -31.75 29.40
C GLU A 96 -10.26 -31.37 29.85
N LEU A 97 -10.85 -32.23 30.68
CA LEU A 97 -12.12 -32.01 31.34
C LEU A 97 -11.85 -31.99 32.85
N ASN A 98 -12.14 -30.88 33.50
CA ASN A 98 -12.15 -30.76 34.95
C ASN A 98 -13.61 -30.81 35.42
N TRP A 99 -14.07 -31.99 35.81
CA TRP A 99 -15.44 -32.20 36.26
C TRP A 99 -15.65 -31.74 37.71
N GLU A 100 -16.85 -31.28 38.01
CA GLU A 100 -17.37 -31.27 39.39
C GLU A 100 -17.71 -32.72 39.83
N THR A 101 -18.17 -32.91 41.08
CA THR A 101 -18.77 -34.18 41.54
C THR A 101 -19.83 -34.70 40.55
N ALA A 102 -20.64 -33.81 39.96
CA ALA A 102 -21.61 -34.13 38.93
C ALA A 102 -20.95 -34.19 37.54
N ALA A 103 -20.62 -35.40 37.09
CA ALA A 103 -19.85 -35.64 35.87
C ALA A 103 -20.55 -36.55 34.84
N ALA A 104 -19.98 -36.66 33.63
CA ALA A 104 -20.40 -37.66 32.65
C ALA A 104 -19.80 -39.05 32.90
N LYS A 105 -20.64 -40.09 32.88
CA LYS A 105 -20.22 -41.49 32.81
C LYS A 105 -20.03 -41.94 31.36
N ALA A 106 -20.96 -41.57 30.49
CA ALA A 106 -20.87 -41.78 29.05
C ALA A 106 -20.90 -40.44 28.32
N PHE A 107 -19.92 -40.20 27.45
CA PHE A 107 -19.84 -38.98 26.66
C PHE A 107 -18.98 -39.16 25.40
N ARG A 108 -19.06 -38.16 24.53
CA ARG A 108 -18.23 -38.00 23.34
C ARG A 108 -17.56 -36.64 23.34
N ILE A 109 -16.36 -36.56 22.79
CA ILE A 109 -15.81 -35.30 22.30
C ILE A 109 -16.01 -35.27 20.80
N GLN A 110 -16.59 -34.19 20.31
CA GLN A 110 -16.91 -34.05 18.90
C GLN A 110 -16.35 -32.74 18.34
N VAL A 111 -16.01 -32.76 17.06
CA VAL A 111 -15.53 -31.60 16.30
C VAL A 111 -16.49 -31.27 15.15
N SER A 112 -16.52 -30.00 14.75
CA SER A 112 -17.35 -29.52 13.63
C SER A 112 -16.76 -28.26 13.01
N ASP A 113 -16.94 -28.08 11.70
CA ASP A 113 -16.63 -26.81 11.02
C ASP A 113 -17.79 -25.80 11.05
N ASN A 114 -19.02 -26.28 11.28
CA ASN A 114 -20.26 -25.50 11.09
C ASN A 114 -21.23 -25.53 12.29
N ALA A 115 -20.87 -26.20 13.39
CA ALA A 115 -21.68 -26.42 14.59
C ALA A 115 -22.99 -27.22 14.39
N SER A 116 -23.28 -27.73 13.19
CA SER A 116 -24.46 -28.55 12.90
C SER A 116 -24.14 -30.01 12.59
N THR A 117 -23.01 -30.27 11.93
CA THR A 117 -22.55 -31.61 11.56
C THR A 117 -21.34 -31.97 12.42
N TRP A 118 -21.41 -33.09 13.14
CA TRP A 118 -20.43 -33.41 14.17
C TRP A 118 -19.75 -34.76 13.91
N THR A 119 -18.45 -34.81 14.14
CA THR A 119 -17.63 -36.02 14.05
C THR A 119 -17.06 -36.35 15.42
N ASP A 120 -17.21 -37.60 15.87
CA ASP A 120 -16.66 -38.08 17.13
C ASP A 120 -15.13 -38.22 17.02
N VAL A 121 -14.40 -37.57 17.91
CA VAL A 121 -12.93 -37.73 18.05
C VAL A 121 -12.54 -38.48 19.32
N TYR A 122 -13.50 -38.67 20.23
CA TYR A 122 -13.38 -39.50 21.43
C TYR A 122 -14.75 -39.99 21.88
N SER A 123 -14.84 -41.19 22.47
CA SER A 123 -16.05 -41.68 23.13
C SER A 123 -15.72 -42.61 24.30
N THR A 124 -16.57 -42.58 25.33
CA THR A 124 -16.49 -43.50 26.48
C THR A 124 -17.86 -43.75 27.08
N THR A 125 -18.03 -44.87 27.79
CA THR A 125 -19.25 -45.25 28.54
C THR A 125 -18.99 -45.59 30.01
N THR A 126 -17.73 -45.48 30.46
CA THR A 126 -17.27 -45.96 31.76
C THR A 126 -16.45 -44.91 32.54
N ALA A 127 -16.59 -43.63 32.19
CA ALA A 127 -15.88 -42.56 32.90
C ALA A 127 -16.35 -42.40 34.35
N THR A 128 -15.42 -42.03 35.23
CA THR A 128 -15.64 -41.87 36.68
C THR A 128 -15.73 -40.40 37.12
N GLY A 129 -15.60 -39.43 36.20
CA GLY A 129 -15.49 -38.00 36.52
C GLY A 129 -14.07 -37.57 36.93
N GLY A 130 -13.96 -36.46 37.65
CA GLY A 130 -12.69 -35.86 38.10
C GLY A 130 -11.91 -35.12 36.99
N ASN A 131 -10.59 -35.01 37.12
CA ASN A 131 -9.75 -34.46 36.05
C ASN A 131 -9.43 -35.54 35.02
N GLN A 132 -9.77 -35.29 33.76
CA GLN A 132 -9.48 -36.18 32.65
C GLN A 132 -8.63 -35.45 31.62
N SER A 133 -7.56 -36.08 31.15
CA SER A 133 -6.79 -35.63 29.99
C SER A 133 -6.93 -36.68 28.89
N LEU A 134 -7.57 -36.28 27.80
CA LEU A 134 -7.97 -37.13 26.69
C LEU A 134 -7.10 -36.79 25.48
N THR A 135 -6.30 -37.74 25.01
CA THR A 135 -5.65 -37.61 23.70
C THR A 135 -6.71 -37.80 22.62
N VAL A 136 -6.81 -36.84 21.71
CA VAL A 136 -7.78 -36.85 20.61
C VAL A 136 -7.07 -36.48 19.31
N SER A 137 -7.69 -36.77 18.17
CA SER A 137 -7.18 -36.31 16.88
C SER A 137 -8.35 -35.95 15.99
N GLY A 138 -8.40 -34.69 15.56
CA GLY A 138 -9.38 -34.21 14.60
C GLY A 138 -9.21 -32.72 14.32
N THR A 139 -9.82 -32.27 13.24
CA THR A 139 -9.80 -30.87 12.83
C THR A 139 -11.21 -30.31 12.90
N GLY A 140 -11.36 -29.10 13.44
CA GLY A 140 -12.66 -28.42 13.48
C GLY A 140 -12.58 -27.04 14.11
N ARG A 141 -13.54 -26.18 13.78
CA ARG A 141 -13.70 -24.85 14.40
C ARG A 141 -14.41 -24.93 15.75
N TYR A 142 -15.38 -25.81 15.86
CA TYR A 142 -16.16 -26.03 17.06
C TYR A 142 -15.77 -27.36 17.70
N VAL A 143 -15.66 -27.37 19.01
CA VAL A 143 -15.42 -28.59 19.80
C VAL A 143 -16.47 -28.67 20.88
N ARG A 144 -17.08 -29.83 21.08
CA ARG A 144 -18.08 -30.02 22.14
C ARG A 144 -17.86 -31.29 22.95
N MET A 145 -18.16 -31.20 24.23
CA MET A 145 -18.45 -32.35 25.08
C MET A 145 -19.94 -32.67 24.94
N TYR A 146 -20.27 -33.90 24.54
CA TYR A 146 -21.63 -34.40 24.39
C TYR A 146 -21.88 -35.55 25.36
N GLY A 147 -22.52 -35.26 26.48
CA GLY A 147 -22.82 -36.20 27.55
C GLY A 147 -24.10 -36.99 27.26
N THR A 148 -24.03 -38.32 27.40
CA THR A 148 -25.15 -39.23 27.14
C THR A 148 -25.59 -40.04 28.36
N GLN A 149 -24.79 -40.10 29.42
CA GLN A 149 -25.18 -40.66 30.71
C GLN A 149 -24.43 -39.98 31.86
N ARG A 150 -25.14 -39.52 32.89
CA ARG A 150 -24.58 -38.87 34.10
C ARG A 150 -24.07 -39.89 35.12
N THR A 151 -23.12 -39.47 35.95
CA THR A 151 -22.60 -40.24 37.10
C THR A 151 -23.49 -40.13 38.35
N THR A 152 -24.28 -39.05 38.45
CA THR A 152 -25.18 -38.75 39.58
C THR A 152 -26.58 -38.38 39.07
N ALA A 153 -27.50 -38.05 39.99
CA ALA A 153 -28.83 -37.55 39.63
C ALA A 153 -28.83 -36.07 39.17
N TYR A 154 -27.75 -35.33 39.43
CA TYR A 154 -27.57 -33.92 39.03
C TYR A 154 -27.14 -33.80 37.57
N GLY A 155 -27.09 -32.58 37.04
CA GLY A 155 -26.66 -32.28 35.66
C GLY A 155 -25.18 -32.56 35.41
N TYR A 156 -24.73 -32.40 34.17
CA TYR A 156 -23.30 -32.39 33.84
C TYR A 156 -22.69 -31.08 34.31
N SER A 157 -21.54 -31.12 34.97
CA SER A 157 -20.87 -29.91 35.42
C SER A 157 -19.36 -29.93 35.27
N LEU A 158 -18.83 -28.89 34.64
CA LEU A 158 -17.40 -28.71 34.36
C LEU A 158 -16.93 -27.41 34.99
N TRP A 159 -15.88 -27.51 35.81
CA TRP A 159 -15.07 -26.36 36.21
C TRP A 159 -14.31 -25.82 35.01
N GLU A 160 -13.72 -26.68 34.17
CA GLU A 160 -12.98 -26.27 32.98
C GLU A 160 -13.11 -27.29 31.83
N PHE A 161 -13.22 -26.80 30.60
CA PHE A 161 -13.16 -27.51 29.33
C PHE A 161 -12.03 -26.95 28.47
N LYS A 162 -10.87 -27.60 28.55
CA LYS A 162 -9.65 -27.14 27.90
C LYS A 162 -9.41 -27.94 26.63
N VAL A 163 -9.37 -27.24 25.50
CA VAL A 163 -9.06 -27.84 24.19
C VAL A 163 -7.66 -27.40 23.83
N PHE A 164 -6.77 -28.37 23.61
CA PHE A 164 -5.41 -28.16 23.17
C PHE A 164 -5.24 -28.65 21.75
N GLY A 165 -4.36 -27.97 21.03
CA GLY A 165 -3.99 -28.34 19.67
C GLY A 165 -2.63 -27.81 19.31
N GLU A 166 -2.12 -28.28 18.18
CA GLU A 166 -1.10 -27.54 17.46
C GLU A 166 -1.79 -26.28 16.90
N SER A 167 -1.10 -25.15 16.79
CA SER A 167 -1.64 -23.99 16.06
C SER A 167 -1.75 -24.34 14.58
N GLY A 168 -2.75 -25.14 14.24
CA GLY A 168 -3.04 -25.67 12.93
C GLY A 168 -3.83 -24.67 12.10
N GLY A 169 -3.37 -23.42 12.04
CA GLY A 169 -3.57 -22.70 10.80
C GLY A 169 -2.84 -23.50 9.74
N THR A 170 -3.52 -23.97 8.69
CA THR A 170 -2.80 -24.44 7.50
C THR A 170 -1.77 -23.36 7.17
N THR A 171 -0.48 -23.67 7.29
CA THR A 171 0.59 -22.72 7.00
C THR A 171 0.27 -22.08 5.67
N ILE A 172 -0.03 -20.79 5.68
CA ILE A 172 -0.41 -20.08 4.46
C ILE A 172 0.85 -20.08 3.60
N PRO A 173 0.84 -20.72 2.42
CA PRO A 173 2.02 -20.79 1.59
C PRO A 173 2.34 -19.39 1.08
N GLY A 174 3.61 -19.00 1.19
CA GLY A 174 4.10 -17.83 0.46
C GLY A 174 4.43 -18.18 -0.99
N GLY A 175 4.35 -17.19 -1.87
CA GLY A 175 4.57 -17.32 -3.29
C GLY A 175 3.34 -17.79 -4.06
N GLY A 176 3.57 -18.45 -5.19
CA GLY A 176 2.52 -18.90 -6.10
C GLY A 176 2.41 -18.05 -7.37
N SER A 177 1.45 -18.42 -8.23
CA SER A 177 1.21 -17.73 -9.49
C SER A 177 0.71 -16.30 -9.27
N LEU A 178 1.29 -15.34 -10.01
CA LEU A 178 0.86 -13.93 -10.07
C LEU A 178 -0.47 -13.71 -10.82
N GLY A 179 -1.11 -14.78 -11.30
CA GLY A 179 -2.37 -14.73 -12.03
C GLY A 179 -2.24 -14.36 -13.51
N ALA A 180 -3.33 -14.49 -14.26
CA ALA A 180 -3.35 -14.30 -15.72
C ALA A 180 -3.21 -12.83 -16.16
N ASN A 181 -3.41 -11.90 -15.23
CA ASN A 181 -3.32 -10.45 -15.49
C ASN A 181 -1.89 -9.92 -15.42
N VAL A 182 -0.93 -10.75 -14.99
CA VAL A 182 0.50 -10.48 -15.15
C VAL A 182 0.98 -11.23 -16.38
N VAL A 183 1.10 -10.51 -17.49
CA VAL A 183 1.57 -11.04 -18.77
C VAL A 183 3.08 -10.93 -18.81
N VAL A 184 3.76 -12.08 -18.76
CA VAL A 184 5.23 -12.13 -18.76
C VAL A 184 5.74 -12.42 -20.18
N PHE A 185 6.58 -11.54 -20.69
CA PHE A 185 7.28 -11.68 -21.95
C PHE A 185 8.73 -12.10 -21.73
N ASP A 186 9.19 -13.07 -22.51
CA ASP A 186 10.56 -13.57 -22.51
C ASP A 186 11.25 -13.18 -23.84
N PRO A 187 12.57 -12.91 -23.86
CA PRO A 187 13.27 -12.57 -25.09
C PRO A 187 13.20 -13.63 -26.20
N SER A 188 12.84 -14.88 -25.87
CA SER A 188 12.61 -15.94 -26.86
C SER A 188 11.29 -15.77 -27.63
N MET A 189 10.37 -14.93 -27.17
CA MET A 189 9.10 -14.65 -27.85
C MET A 189 9.34 -13.72 -29.04
N SER A 190 8.61 -13.92 -30.14
CA SER A 190 8.72 -13.03 -31.30
C SER A 190 8.16 -11.65 -30.99
N SER A 191 8.80 -10.59 -31.50
CA SER A 191 8.31 -9.21 -31.35
C SER A 191 6.86 -9.05 -31.81
N ALA A 192 6.46 -9.74 -32.88
CA ALA A 192 5.08 -9.71 -33.37
C ALA A 192 4.08 -10.28 -32.36
N ALA A 193 4.43 -11.36 -31.64
CA ALA A 193 3.55 -11.94 -30.62
C ALA A 193 3.46 -11.04 -29.39
N ILE A 194 4.58 -10.46 -28.96
CA ILE A 194 4.61 -9.50 -27.84
C ILE A 194 3.77 -8.28 -28.18
N GLN A 195 4.01 -7.67 -29.35
CA GLN A 195 3.29 -6.50 -29.83
C GLN A 195 1.78 -6.78 -29.93
N ALA A 196 1.38 -7.88 -30.57
CA ALA A 196 -0.03 -8.25 -30.71
C ALA A 196 -0.73 -8.40 -29.34
N ARG A 197 -0.03 -8.96 -28.35
CA ARG A 197 -0.59 -9.11 -27.00
C ARG A 197 -0.69 -7.76 -26.28
N ALA A 198 0.32 -6.89 -26.41
CA ALA A 198 0.28 -5.55 -25.86
C ALA A 198 -0.84 -4.72 -26.50
N ASP A 199 -0.98 -4.76 -27.83
CA ASP A 199 -2.04 -4.07 -28.58
C ASP A 199 -3.43 -4.54 -28.17
N GLN A 200 -3.61 -5.85 -27.94
CA GLN A 200 -4.88 -6.39 -27.47
C GLN A 200 -5.29 -5.81 -26.11
N ILE A 201 -4.34 -5.65 -25.19
CA ILE A 201 -4.60 -5.08 -23.87
C ILE A 201 -4.82 -3.56 -23.99
N PHE A 202 -4.02 -2.87 -24.79
CA PHE A 202 -4.21 -1.45 -25.06
C PHE A 202 -5.60 -1.17 -25.64
N ALA A 203 -6.05 -1.91 -26.64
CA ALA A 203 -7.38 -1.74 -27.23
C ALA A 203 -8.53 -1.94 -26.22
N GLN A 204 -8.32 -2.74 -25.17
CA GLN A 204 -9.29 -2.89 -24.07
C GLN A 204 -9.22 -1.73 -23.09
N GLN A 205 -8.03 -1.20 -22.86
CA GLN A 205 -7.74 -0.29 -21.75
C GLN A 205 -7.61 1.17 -22.15
N GLU A 206 -7.48 1.50 -23.43
CA GLU A 206 -7.22 2.87 -23.91
C GLU A 206 -8.26 3.87 -23.37
N SER A 207 -9.54 3.55 -23.51
CA SER A 207 -10.67 4.39 -23.07
C SER A 207 -11.38 3.85 -21.84
N ALA A 208 -10.84 2.83 -21.18
CA ALA A 208 -11.48 2.15 -20.04
C ALA A 208 -11.22 2.87 -18.71
N GLN A 209 -11.46 4.19 -18.68
CA GLN A 209 -11.14 5.05 -17.53
C GLN A 209 -11.72 4.51 -16.22
N PHE A 210 -12.98 4.08 -16.20
CA PHE A 210 -13.62 3.46 -15.03
C PHE A 210 -13.89 1.96 -15.23
N GLY A 211 -13.08 1.30 -16.06
CA GLY A 211 -13.15 -0.13 -16.30
C GLY A 211 -12.55 -0.98 -15.16
N THR A 212 -12.85 -2.27 -15.20
CA THR A 212 -12.40 -3.25 -14.19
C THR A 212 -11.10 -3.96 -14.58
N GLY A 213 -10.65 -3.85 -15.83
CA GLY A 213 -9.40 -4.44 -16.29
C GLY A 213 -8.21 -3.86 -15.52
N ARG A 214 -7.28 -4.74 -15.12
CA ARG A 214 -6.03 -4.44 -14.42
C ARG A 214 -4.95 -5.34 -15.02
N TYR A 215 -3.85 -4.77 -15.50
CA TYR A 215 -2.84 -5.54 -16.23
C TYR A 215 -1.42 -5.12 -15.86
N VAL A 216 -0.52 -6.09 -15.94
CA VAL A 216 0.93 -5.87 -15.97
C VAL A 216 1.49 -6.50 -17.23
N LEU A 217 2.27 -5.72 -17.97
CA LEU A 217 3.15 -6.19 -19.03
C LEU A 217 4.56 -6.28 -18.45
N ALA A 218 4.99 -7.48 -18.09
CA ALA A 218 6.27 -7.73 -17.43
C ALA A 218 7.28 -8.30 -18.44
N PHE A 219 8.46 -7.71 -18.52
CA PHE A 219 9.52 -8.11 -19.44
C PHE A 219 10.68 -8.72 -18.67
N ARG A 220 11.04 -9.97 -18.96
CA ARG A 220 12.24 -10.59 -18.40
C ARG A 220 13.52 -9.91 -18.89
N PRO A 221 14.65 -10.08 -18.16
CA PRO A 221 15.95 -9.62 -18.63
C PRO A 221 16.26 -10.06 -20.06
N GLY A 222 16.67 -9.12 -20.90
CA GLY A 222 17.00 -9.33 -22.30
C GLY A 222 16.71 -8.13 -23.18
N THR A 223 16.76 -8.34 -24.49
CA THR A 223 16.54 -7.29 -25.49
C THR A 223 15.34 -7.61 -26.36
N TYR A 224 14.46 -6.64 -26.52
CA TYR A 224 13.25 -6.70 -27.32
C TYR A 224 13.31 -5.64 -28.40
N ASN A 225 12.97 -6.00 -29.64
CA ASN A 225 13.14 -5.12 -30.80
C ASN A 225 11.81 -4.83 -31.48
N ASN A 226 11.69 -3.66 -32.10
CA ASN A 226 10.57 -3.27 -32.94
C ASN A 226 9.23 -3.30 -32.19
N LEU A 227 9.23 -2.78 -30.96
CA LEU A 227 8.03 -2.68 -30.13
C LEU A 227 7.60 -1.22 -29.99
N ASN A 228 6.30 -0.97 -30.03
CA ASN A 228 5.67 0.25 -29.55
C ASN A 228 4.58 -0.15 -28.55
N ILE A 229 4.91 -0.16 -27.27
CA ILE A 229 4.01 -0.59 -26.21
C ILE A 229 3.16 0.61 -25.79
N GLN A 230 1.96 0.73 -26.35
CA GLN A 230 0.99 1.74 -25.94
C GLN A 230 0.36 1.35 -24.60
N VAL A 231 0.28 2.29 -23.66
CA VAL A 231 -0.15 2.01 -22.28
C VAL A 231 -1.47 2.72 -21.99
N GLY A 232 -2.54 1.91 -21.87
CA GLY A 232 -3.89 2.37 -21.52
C GLY A 232 -4.10 2.51 -20.01
N PHE A 233 -5.35 2.72 -19.60
CA PHE A 233 -5.71 2.76 -18.18
C PHE A 233 -5.37 1.44 -17.46
N TYR A 234 -5.05 1.56 -16.18
CA TYR A 234 -4.73 0.48 -15.25
C TYR A 234 -3.74 -0.57 -15.78
N THR A 235 -2.75 -0.11 -16.52
CA THR A 235 -1.72 -0.95 -17.12
C THR A 235 -0.37 -0.49 -16.59
N SER A 236 0.38 -1.44 -16.02
CA SER A 236 1.78 -1.23 -15.64
C SER A 236 2.68 -1.94 -16.64
N VAL A 237 3.75 -1.29 -17.07
CA VAL A 237 4.83 -1.93 -17.86
C VAL A 237 6.09 -2.00 -17.01
N ILE A 238 6.60 -3.21 -16.75
CA ILE A 238 7.71 -3.39 -15.82
C ILE A 238 8.82 -4.26 -16.43
N GLY A 239 10.07 -3.93 -16.13
CA GLY A 239 11.20 -4.83 -16.33
C GLY A 239 11.47 -5.68 -15.08
N LEU A 240 11.70 -6.97 -15.26
CA LEU A 240 12.00 -7.95 -14.20
C LEU A 240 13.50 -8.15 -13.95
N GLY A 241 14.32 -7.22 -14.45
CA GLY A 241 15.74 -7.14 -14.13
C GLY A 241 16.02 -6.54 -12.76
N GLN A 242 17.25 -6.67 -12.27
CA GLN A 242 17.64 -5.96 -11.06
C GLN A 242 17.85 -4.47 -11.35
N ASN A 243 18.32 -4.13 -12.54
CA ASN A 243 18.54 -2.77 -12.99
C ASN A 243 17.82 -2.49 -14.31
N PRO A 244 17.59 -1.21 -14.65
CA PRO A 244 16.93 -0.85 -15.91
C PRO A 244 17.65 -1.39 -17.15
N GLN A 245 18.98 -1.53 -17.11
CA GLN A 245 19.78 -2.02 -18.23
C GLN A 245 19.60 -3.50 -18.53
N ASP A 246 19.08 -4.27 -17.57
CA ASP A 246 18.86 -5.70 -17.76
C ASP A 246 17.70 -5.97 -18.73
N VAL A 247 16.77 -5.03 -18.89
CA VAL A 247 15.63 -5.12 -19.80
C VAL A 247 15.69 -3.97 -20.80
N ARG A 248 15.97 -4.29 -22.07
CA ARG A 248 16.13 -3.31 -23.14
C ARG A 248 15.00 -3.41 -24.16
N ILE A 249 14.30 -2.30 -24.38
CA ILE A 249 13.32 -2.13 -25.46
C ILE A 249 13.94 -1.23 -26.54
N ASN A 250 14.26 -1.80 -27.70
CA ASN A 250 14.55 -1.05 -28.92
C ASN A 250 13.23 -0.75 -29.63
N GLY A 251 12.66 0.41 -29.31
CA GLY A 251 11.24 0.69 -29.46
C GLY A 251 10.80 1.77 -28.47
N ASP A 252 9.48 1.87 -28.29
CA ASP A 252 8.85 2.91 -27.49
C ASP A 252 7.90 2.30 -26.46
N ILE A 253 7.71 3.01 -25.34
CA ILE A 253 6.63 2.76 -24.38
C ILE A 253 5.84 4.04 -24.27
N THR A 254 4.65 4.03 -24.84
CA THR A 254 3.96 5.25 -25.26
C THR A 254 2.67 5.48 -24.48
N VAL A 255 2.49 6.71 -24.02
CA VAL A 255 1.16 7.24 -23.73
C VAL A 255 0.94 8.45 -24.62
N ASP A 256 -0.21 8.49 -25.29
CA ASP A 256 -0.71 9.65 -26.04
C ASP A 256 -2.20 9.85 -25.72
N ALA A 257 -2.84 10.86 -26.31
CA ALA A 257 -4.20 11.26 -25.97
C ALA A 257 -5.21 11.08 -27.12
N GLY A 258 -4.98 10.11 -28.02
CA GLY A 258 -5.86 9.85 -29.17
C GLY A 258 -7.32 9.63 -28.78
N TRP A 259 -7.56 8.80 -27.76
CA TRP A 259 -8.91 8.49 -27.24
C TRP A 259 -9.71 9.71 -26.78
N PHE A 260 -9.02 10.77 -26.39
CA PHE A 260 -9.63 12.02 -25.93
C PHE A 260 -9.17 13.22 -26.76
N GLN A 261 -9.01 13.01 -28.07
CA GLN A 261 -8.81 14.08 -29.07
C GLN A 261 -7.60 14.99 -28.77
N GLY A 262 -6.52 14.43 -28.27
CA GLY A 262 -5.29 15.17 -27.92
C GLY A 262 -5.29 15.79 -26.52
N ASN A 263 -6.38 15.66 -25.76
CA ASN A 263 -6.45 16.11 -24.38
C ASN A 263 -5.94 15.01 -23.42
N ALA A 264 -4.79 15.23 -22.80
CA ALA A 264 -4.16 14.28 -21.89
C ALA A 264 -4.60 14.44 -20.42
N THR A 265 -5.49 15.40 -20.10
CA THR A 265 -5.95 15.68 -18.72
C THR A 265 -6.59 14.50 -18.01
N GLN A 266 -6.96 13.43 -18.72
CA GLN A 266 -7.54 12.22 -18.16
C GLN A 266 -6.66 10.96 -18.33
N ASN A 267 -5.40 11.11 -18.76
CA ASN A 267 -4.45 9.99 -18.90
C ASN A 267 -3.90 9.53 -17.55
N PHE A 268 -4.78 8.97 -16.71
CA PHE A 268 -4.49 8.51 -15.36
C PHE A 268 -4.08 7.04 -15.29
N TRP A 269 -3.73 6.63 -14.07
CA TRP A 269 -3.66 5.24 -13.61
C TRP A 269 -2.89 4.29 -14.54
N ARG A 270 -1.65 4.63 -14.90
CA ARG A 270 -0.76 3.75 -15.65
C ARG A 270 0.69 3.96 -15.24
N SER A 271 1.54 2.95 -15.33
CA SER A 271 2.92 3.10 -14.88
C SER A 271 3.94 2.44 -15.78
N VAL A 272 5.18 2.92 -15.69
CA VAL A 272 6.33 2.27 -16.29
C VAL A 272 7.49 2.22 -15.29
N GLU A 273 8.14 1.07 -15.18
CA GLU A 273 9.19 0.84 -14.19
C GLU A 273 10.33 -0.09 -14.64
N ASN A 274 11.57 0.29 -14.30
CA ASN A 274 12.76 -0.58 -14.29
C ASN A 274 13.15 -1.18 -15.65
N LEU A 275 13.23 -0.36 -16.69
CA LEU A 275 13.69 -0.80 -18.02
C LEU A 275 14.37 0.32 -18.80
N SER A 276 15.14 -0.06 -19.81
CA SER A 276 15.79 0.84 -20.76
C SER A 276 15.00 0.93 -22.06
N VAL A 277 14.82 2.15 -22.58
CA VAL A 277 14.11 2.40 -23.85
C VAL A 277 15.06 3.11 -24.81
N TYR A 278 15.09 2.63 -26.05
CA TYR A 278 15.82 3.20 -27.19
C TYR A 278 14.78 3.59 -28.24
N PRO A 279 14.21 4.82 -28.14
CA PRO A 279 13.05 5.22 -28.92
C PRO A 279 13.36 5.26 -30.41
N VAL A 280 12.44 4.79 -31.25
CA VAL A 280 12.71 4.66 -32.70
C VAL A 280 12.99 6.00 -33.37
N SER A 281 12.40 7.08 -32.85
CA SER A 281 12.54 8.44 -33.38
C SER A 281 13.60 9.27 -32.65
N GLY A 282 14.26 8.69 -31.63
CA GLY A 282 15.12 9.41 -30.69
C GLY A 282 14.36 10.08 -29.54
N ALA A 283 13.02 10.06 -29.53
CA ALA A 283 12.19 10.56 -28.42
C ALA A 283 11.08 9.57 -28.04
N ASN A 284 10.96 9.23 -26.75
CA ASN A 284 9.83 8.48 -26.22
C ASN A 284 8.71 9.44 -25.79
N ARG A 285 7.43 9.10 -25.97
CA ARG A 285 6.31 9.93 -25.49
C ARG A 285 5.62 9.32 -24.26
N TRP A 286 5.49 10.10 -23.19
CA TRP A 286 4.75 9.76 -21.97
C TRP A 286 3.75 10.87 -21.61
N ALA A 287 2.73 11.04 -22.44
CA ALA A 287 1.75 12.12 -22.33
C ALA A 287 0.67 11.82 -21.27
N VAL A 288 1.04 11.93 -20.00
CA VAL A 288 0.18 11.56 -18.87
C VAL A 288 -0.32 12.78 -18.07
N SER A 289 -1.29 12.53 -17.19
CA SER A 289 -1.63 13.42 -16.09
C SER A 289 -1.30 12.76 -14.73
N GLN A 290 -2.14 12.91 -13.70
CA GLN A 290 -1.86 12.39 -12.35
C GLN A 290 -1.87 10.85 -12.26
N ALA A 291 -1.26 10.33 -11.17
CA ALA A 291 -1.14 8.90 -10.84
C ALA A 291 -0.54 8.03 -11.96
N ALA A 292 0.41 8.59 -12.70
CA ALA A 292 1.08 7.92 -13.80
C ALA A 292 2.62 7.88 -13.64
N PRO A 293 3.14 7.14 -12.65
CA PRO A 293 4.54 7.20 -12.27
C PRO A 293 5.46 6.65 -13.37
N PHE A 294 6.58 7.35 -13.55
CA PHE A 294 7.69 6.96 -14.40
C PHE A 294 8.92 6.75 -13.53
N ARG A 295 9.21 5.49 -13.17
CA ARG A 295 10.22 5.16 -12.16
C ARG A 295 11.34 4.32 -12.73
N ARG A 296 12.57 4.60 -12.32
CA ARG A 296 13.69 3.70 -12.58
C ARG A 296 13.88 3.40 -14.07
N MET A 297 13.73 4.42 -14.91
CA MET A 297 13.79 4.28 -16.36
C MET A 297 15.14 4.75 -16.91
N ASP A 298 15.61 4.13 -17.99
CA ASP A 298 16.82 4.56 -18.70
C ASP A 298 16.47 4.87 -20.17
N ILE A 299 16.18 6.14 -20.45
CA ILE A 299 15.77 6.62 -21.77
C ILE A 299 16.99 7.08 -22.54
N HIS A 300 17.31 6.34 -23.60
CA HIS A 300 18.39 6.63 -24.54
C HIS A 300 17.90 7.57 -25.66
N GLY A 301 17.46 8.76 -25.26
CA GLY A 301 16.90 9.77 -26.14
C GLY A 301 16.23 10.88 -25.33
N ASP A 302 15.36 11.62 -26.01
CA ASP A 302 14.47 12.59 -25.39
C ASP A 302 13.24 11.91 -24.77
N LEU A 303 12.61 12.57 -23.80
CA LEU A 303 11.33 12.18 -23.23
C LEU A 303 10.33 13.32 -23.42
N ASN A 304 9.36 13.13 -24.31
CA ASN A 304 8.28 14.08 -24.55
C ASN A 304 7.09 13.77 -23.63
N LEU A 305 6.71 14.73 -22.81
CA LEU A 305 5.63 14.60 -21.82
C LEU A 305 4.31 15.18 -22.30
N ALA A 306 4.25 15.79 -23.48
CA ALA A 306 3.02 16.33 -24.06
C ALA A 306 2.39 15.38 -25.08
N PRO A 307 1.05 15.40 -25.22
CA PRO A 307 0.38 14.66 -26.28
C PRO A 307 0.74 15.25 -27.65
N ASN A 308 0.51 14.47 -28.71
CA ASN A 308 0.62 15.02 -30.05
C ASN A 308 -0.30 16.24 -30.22
N GLY A 309 0.25 17.36 -30.71
CA GLY A 309 -0.48 18.62 -30.87
C GLY A 309 -0.46 19.55 -29.65
N TYR A 310 0.21 19.18 -28.55
CA TYR A 310 0.34 20.02 -27.35
C TYR A 310 -0.99 20.42 -26.69
N GLY A 311 -1.96 19.51 -26.70
CA GLY A 311 -3.21 19.66 -25.93
C GLY A 311 -2.94 19.71 -24.42
N TRP A 312 -4.01 19.96 -23.66
CA TRP A 312 -3.92 20.06 -22.20
C TRP A 312 -3.37 18.79 -21.55
N ALA A 313 -2.47 18.95 -20.58
CA ALA A 313 -1.88 17.86 -19.82
C ALA A 313 -1.55 18.35 -18.40
N SER A 314 -1.80 17.51 -17.39
CA SER A 314 -1.68 17.86 -15.96
C SER A 314 -0.89 16.79 -15.21
N GLY A 315 0.30 16.46 -15.74
CA GLY A 315 1.25 15.59 -15.09
C GLY A 315 1.95 16.27 -13.91
N GLY A 316 2.95 15.66 -13.31
CA GLY A 316 3.39 14.28 -13.51
C GLY A 316 4.56 13.99 -12.58
N TYR A 317 5.03 12.75 -12.61
CA TYR A 317 6.00 12.25 -11.64
C TYR A 317 7.08 11.39 -12.31
N ILE A 318 8.34 11.80 -12.18
CA ILE A 318 9.53 11.02 -12.55
C ILE A 318 10.41 10.81 -11.32
N ALA A 319 10.86 9.58 -11.10
CA ALA A 319 11.85 9.28 -10.07
C ALA A 319 12.87 8.24 -10.49
N ASP A 320 14.07 8.33 -9.91
CA ASP A 320 15.15 7.34 -10.07
C ASP A 320 15.52 7.06 -11.53
N SER A 321 15.35 8.03 -12.43
CA SER A 321 15.40 7.81 -13.88
C SER A 321 16.53 8.59 -14.54
N ARG A 322 17.03 8.05 -15.66
CA ARG A 322 17.98 8.71 -16.54
C ARG A 322 17.34 8.97 -17.88
N ILE A 323 17.36 10.22 -18.32
CA ILE A 323 16.99 10.65 -19.67
C ILE A 323 18.24 11.22 -20.29
N SER A 324 18.81 10.56 -21.30
CA SER A 324 20.09 10.98 -21.87
C SER A 324 19.98 12.26 -22.69
N GLY A 325 18.80 12.51 -23.28
CA GLY A 325 18.45 13.73 -23.99
C GLY A 325 17.66 14.71 -23.11
N SER A 326 16.71 15.41 -23.71
CA SER A 326 15.90 16.41 -23.04
C SER A 326 14.63 15.82 -22.41
N GLU A 327 14.28 16.28 -21.22
CA GLU A 327 12.93 16.19 -20.68
C GLU A 327 12.07 17.31 -21.30
N GLY A 328 11.09 16.94 -22.12
CA GLY A 328 10.28 17.85 -22.93
C GLY A 328 8.87 18.02 -22.39
N GLN A 329 8.58 19.16 -21.75
CA GLN A 329 7.32 19.37 -21.03
C GLN A 329 6.20 19.99 -21.89
N TYR A 330 6.54 20.95 -22.74
CA TYR A 330 5.65 21.67 -23.65
C TYR A 330 4.38 22.21 -22.97
N SER A 331 3.22 21.58 -23.14
CA SER A 331 1.93 22.01 -22.59
C SER A 331 1.64 21.49 -21.17
N GLN A 332 2.53 20.68 -20.59
CA GLN A 332 2.38 20.19 -19.22
C GLN A 332 2.33 21.35 -18.23
N GLN A 333 1.23 21.46 -17.50
CA GLN A 333 0.98 22.53 -16.53
C GLN A 333 2.06 22.56 -15.43
N GLN A 334 2.33 21.40 -14.84
CA GLN A 334 3.30 21.20 -13.78
C GLN A 334 4.00 19.85 -13.94
N TRP A 335 5.08 19.64 -13.19
CA TRP A 335 5.77 18.35 -13.12
C TRP A 335 6.70 18.28 -11.91
N PHE A 336 6.87 17.06 -11.38
CA PHE A 336 7.82 16.77 -10.32
C PHE A 336 8.80 15.67 -10.75
N THR A 337 10.10 15.99 -10.75
CA THR A 337 11.18 15.04 -11.04
C THR A 337 12.13 14.97 -9.84
N ARG A 338 12.45 13.76 -9.36
CA ARG A 338 13.43 13.59 -8.27
C ARG A 338 14.47 12.49 -8.51
N ASN A 339 15.62 12.58 -7.83
CA ASN A 339 16.70 11.57 -7.88
C ASN A 339 16.97 11.06 -9.29
N SER A 340 17.11 11.97 -10.24
CA SER A 340 17.15 11.63 -11.66
C SER A 340 18.33 12.30 -12.34
N ARG A 341 18.61 11.90 -13.57
CA ARG A 341 19.55 12.59 -14.44
C ARG A 341 18.88 12.91 -15.76
N ILE A 342 18.86 14.17 -16.14
CA ILE A 342 18.37 14.64 -17.44
C ILE A 342 19.52 15.30 -18.20
N GLY A 343 19.52 15.21 -19.53
CA GLY A 343 20.48 15.95 -20.36
C GLY A 343 20.18 17.44 -20.36
N SER A 344 18.90 17.79 -20.50
CA SER A 344 18.37 19.15 -20.41
C SER A 344 16.86 19.13 -20.12
N ASN A 345 16.26 20.31 -19.92
CA ASN A 345 14.81 20.51 -19.89
C ASN A 345 14.42 21.55 -20.96
N THR A 346 13.25 21.39 -21.59
CA THR A 346 12.84 22.26 -22.71
C THR A 346 12.23 23.60 -22.30
N ASN A 347 11.30 23.59 -21.35
CA ASN A 347 10.47 24.74 -20.99
C ASN A 347 9.76 24.48 -19.65
N ALA A 348 9.07 25.51 -19.14
CA ALA A 348 8.15 25.40 -18.01
C ALA A 348 6.84 26.15 -18.31
N VAL A 349 5.75 25.73 -17.66
CA VAL A 349 4.43 26.36 -17.77
C VAL A 349 4.06 27.04 -16.46
N TRP A 350 3.66 26.30 -15.41
CA TRP A 350 3.24 26.89 -14.14
C TRP A 350 4.13 26.53 -12.94
N ASN A 351 4.49 25.26 -12.79
CA ASN A 351 5.29 24.78 -11.64
C ASN A 351 6.12 23.56 -12.02
N GLN A 352 7.42 23.73 -12.20
CA GLN A 352 8.31 22.66 -12.63
C GLN A 352 9.39 22.43 -11.60
N MET A 353 9.30 21.31 -10.88
CA MET A 353 10.10 21.08 -9.69
C MET A 353 11.06 19.90 -9.82
N PHE A 354 12.31 20.14 -9.41
CA PHE A 354 13.41 19.21 -9.45
C PHE A 354 14.06 19.05 -8.07
N VAL A 355 14.18 17.82 -7.56
CA VAL A 355 14.84 17.55 -6.27
C VAL A 355 15.86 16.43 -6.42
N GLY A 356 17.14 16.72 -6.19
CA GLY A 356 18.19 15.73 -6.38
C GLY A 356 18.36 15.32 -7.86
N VAL A 357 18.10 16.24 -8.79
CA VAL A 357 18.16 15.97 -10.23
C VAL A 357 19.43 16.56 -10.83
N GLN A 358 20.25 15.69 -11.42
CA GLN A 358 21.44 16.09 -12.16
C GLN A 358 21.03 16.57 -13.56
N GLY A 359 21.49 17.75 -13.97
CA GLY A 359 21.12 18.38 -15.24
C GLY A 359 19.82 19.18 -15.21
N ALA A 360 19.18 19.31 -14.03
CA ALA A 360 18.05 20.21 -13.85
C ALA A 360 18.43 21.68 -14.10
N PRO A 361 17.49 22.51 -14.60
CA PRO A 361 17.69 23.96 -14.67
C PRO A 361 17.90 24.55 -13.27
N ALA A 362 18.63 25.66 -13.19
CA ALA A 362 18.81 26.37 -11.92
C ALA A 362 17.48 26.94 -11.42
N GLN A 363 17.35 27.08 -10.09
CA GLN A 363 16.26 27.79 -9.44
C GLN A 363 16.05 29.15 -10.12
N SER A 364 14.82 29.41 -10.59
CA SER A 364 14.50 30.65 -11.31
C SER A 364 13.03 31.08 -11.18
N PHE A 365 12.27 30.43 -10.31
CA PHE A 365 10.91 30.85 -10.00
C PHE A 365 10.87 32.35 -9.61
N PRO A 366 9.92 33.14 -10.13
CA PRO A 366 8.72 32.71 -10.87
C PRO A 366 8.89 32.61 -12.40
N ASN A 367 10.02 33.02 -12.98
CA ASN A 367 10.16 33.09 -14.44
C ASN A 367 11.58 32.74 -14.95
N PRO A 368 11.74 31.60 -15.65
CA PRO A 368 10.76 30.51 -15.77
C PRO A 368 10.44 29.88 -14.39
N PRO A 369 9.26 29.28 -14.18
CA PRO A 369 8.83 28.78 -12.88
C PRO A 369 9.48 27.43 -12.50
N TYR A 370 10.82 27.42 -12.42
CA TYR A 370 11.61 26.29 -11.96
C TYR A 370 11.91 26.37 -10.46
N THR A 371 11.48 25.35 -9.72
CA THR A 371 11.89 25.08 -8.34
C THR A 371 12.96 23.99 -8.32
N THR A 372 14.20 24.28 -7.94
CA THR A 372 15.31 23.31 -8.01
C THR A 372 16.05 23.20 -6.69
N ILE A 373 16.06 21.98 -6.15
CA ILE A 373 16.76 21.62 -4.91
C ILE A 373 17.82 20.57 -5.23
N ALA A 374 19.06 20.82 -4.80
CA ALA A 374 20.23 20.05 -5.22
C ALA A 374 20.20 18.57 -4.78
N THR A 375 19.57 18.27 -3.65
CA THR A 375 19.55 16.93 -3.05
C THR A 375 18.18 16.60 -2.46
N THR A 376 17.78 15.34 -2.55
CA THR A 376 16.61 14.79 -1.84
C THR A 376 17.02 14.43 -0.40
N PRO A 377 16.49 15.11 0.63
CA PRO A 377 17.03 14.96 2.00
C PRO A 377 16.93 13.56 2.59
N VAL A 378 15.79 12.90 2.42
CA VAL A 378 15.55 11.53 2.90
C VAL A 378 14.57 10.85 1.96
N ILE A 379 14.92 9.67 1.45
CA ILE A 379 14.08 8.96 0.50
C ILE A 379 14.46 7.49 0.47
N ARG A 380 13.50 6.65 0.08
CA ARG A 380 13.73 5.25 -0.25
C ARG A 380 13.06 5.01 -1.58
N GLU A 381 13.77 4.43 -2.54
CA GLU A 381 13.14 4.08 -3.81
C GLU A 381 12.11 2.96 -3.61
N LYS A 382 11.08 2.94 -4.46
CA LYS A 382 9.94 2.03 -4.34
C LYS A 382 10.40 0.57 -4.44
N PRO A 383 9.86 -0.35 -3.62
CA PRO A 383 10.05 -1.78 -3.86
C PRO A 383 9.50 -2.19 -5.22
N TYR A 384 10.17 -3.12 -5.90
CA TYR A 384 9.78 -3.59 -7.23
C TYR A 384 9.95 -5.09 -7.39
N LEU A 385 9.07 -5.69 -8.19
CA LEU A 385 9.15 -7.09 -8.58
C LEU A 385 10.27 -7.28 -9.61
N TYR A 386 11.06 -8.33 -9.45
CA TYR A 386 12.03 -8.79 -10.43
C TYR A 386 12.17 -10.32 -10.34
N ASP A 387 12.95 -10.95 -11.22
CA ASP A 387 12.96 -12.41 -11.35
C ASP A 387 13.29 -13.19 -10.06
N ASN A 388 14.06 -12.62 -9.13
CA ASN A 388 14.40 -13.29 -7.86
C ASN A 388 13.49 -12.94 -6.68
N GLY A 389 12.43 -12.13 -6.87
CA GLY A 389 11.51 -11.75 -5.80
C GLY A 389 11.11 -10.29 -5.84
N VAL A 390 11.03 -9.65 -4.68
CA VAL A 390 10.82 -8.21 -4.55
C VAL A 390 12.12 -7.58 -4.03
N PHE A 391 12.67 -6.66 -4.81
CA PHE A 391 13.80 -5.86 -4.37
C PHE A 391 13.30 -4.70 -3.50
N VAL A 392 13.94 -4.48 -2.35
CA VAL A 392 13.62 -3.44 -1.38
C VAL A 392 14.82 -2.51 -1.27
N PRO A 393 14.81 -1.34 -1.94
CA PRO A 393 15.87 -0.37 -1.84
C PRO A 393 16.10 0.13 -0.40
N SER A 394 17.34 0.42 -0.07
CA SER A 394 17.72 1.00 1.22
C SER A 394 17.23 2.45 1.34
N LEU A 395 17.05 2.92 2.58
CA LEU A 395 16.90 4.34 2.86
C LEU A 395 18.18 5.09 2.43
N SER A 396 17.99 6.25 1.82
CA SER A 396 19.04 7.16 1.37
C SER A 396 18.80 8.54 1.92
N THR A 397 19.88 9.29 2.13
CA THR A 397 19.83 10.69 2.59
C THR A 397 20.69 11.56 1.71
N ASN A 398 20.24 12.80 1.51
CA ASN A 398 20.89 13.80 0.66
C ASN A 398 21.27 13.25 -0.73
N SER A 399 20.38 12.46 -1.34
CA SER A 399 20.64 11.80 -2.60
C SER A 399 20.50 12.74 -3.80
N SER A 400 21.26 12.46 -4.86
CA SER A 400 21.15 13.17 -6.14
C SER A 400 21.56 12.23 -7.28
N GLY A 401 20.83 12.28 -8.39
CA GLY A 401 20.96 11.31 -9.48
C GLY A 401 20.30 9.96 -9.15
N THR A 402 20.46 9.00 -10.06
CA THR A 402 19.81 7.68 -9.95
C THR A 402 20.55 6.78 -8.96
N SER A 403 19.78 5.96 -8.25
CA SER A 403 20.25 5.00 -7.26
C SER A 403 21.07 3.85 -7.88
N TRP A 404 20.94 3.63 -9.18
CA TRP A 404 21.61 2.58 -9.95
C TRP A 404 22.76 3.11 -10.83
N ALA A 405 23.12 4.40 -10.72
CA ALA A 405 24.15 5.02 -11.56
C ALA A 405 25.54 4.36 -11.40
N ASN A 406 25.86 3.88 -10.20
CA ASN A 406 27.18 3.37 -9.82
C ASN A 406 27.17 1.86 -9.53
N GLY A 407 26.31 1.11 -10.23
CA GLY A 407 26.07 -0.31 -10.03
C GLY A 407 24.69 -0.57 -9.43
N ASN A 408 24.51 -1.75 -8.83
CA ASN A 408 23.22 -2.13 -8.26
C ASN A 408 22.78 -1.15 -7.16
N THR A 409 21.52 -0.76 -7.20
CA THR A 409 20.91 0.01 -6.10
C THR A 409 21.13 -0.70 -4.77
N PRO A 410 21.58 0.00 -3.72
CA PRO A 410 21.67 -0.59 -2.38
C PRO A 410 20.30 -1.03 -1.88
N GLY A 411 20.22 -2.24 -1.32
CA GLY A 411 18.98 -2.81 -0.83
C GLY A 411 19.07 -4.31 -0.61
N SER A 412 17.92 -4.94 -0.37
CA SER A 412 17.81 -6.38 -0.12
C SER A 412 16.72 -7.01 -0.98
N THR A 413 16.83 -8.30 -1.26
CA THR A 413 15.77 -9.07 -1.94
C THR A 413 14.98 -9.88 -0.93
N ILE A 414 13.65 -9.79 -1.02
CA ILE A 414 12.74 -10.70 -0.34
C ILE A 414 12.19 -11.68 -1.40
N PRO A 415 12.44 -13.00 -1.27
CA PRO A 415 11.93 -13.97 -2.24
C PRO A 415 10.40 -14.02 -2.20
N LEU A 416 9.75 -14.31 -3.34
CA LEU A 416 8.27 -14.41 -3.41
C LEU A 416 7.70 -15.43 -2.42
N SER A 417 8.45 -16.45 -2.01
CA SER A 417 8.04 -17.41 -0.97
C SER A 417 7.82 -16.79 0.41
N GLN A 418 8.19 -15.52 0.63
CA GLN A 418 7.89 -14.74 1.83
C GLN A 418 6.78 -13.70 1.61
N PHE A 419 6.03 -13.78 0.51
CA PHE A 419 4.86 -12.97 0.24
C PHE A 419 3.61 -13.84 0.16
N TYR A 420 2.52 -13.41 0.78
CA TYR A 420 1.21 -13.86 0.37
C TYR A 420 0.83 -13.16 -0.93
N VAL A 421 0.68 -13.93 -2.00
CA VAL A 421 0.28 -13.45 -3.31
C VAL A 421 -1.24 -13.42 -3.37
N ALA A 422 -1.81 -12.30 -2.93
CA ALA A 422 -3.25 -12.09 -2.86
C ALA A 422 -3.87 -11.95 -4.27
N LYS A 423 -5.07 -12.49 -4.43
CA LYS A 423 -5.89 -12.45 -5.65
C LYS A 423 -7.30 -11.96 -5.33
N PRO A 424 -8.00 -11.35 -6.31
CA PRO A 424 -9.40 -11.03 -6.15
C PRO A 424 -10.21 -12.26 -5.71
N GLY A 425 -11.00 -12.11 -4.65
CA GLY A 425 -11.76 -13.20 -4.04
C GLY A 425 -11.13 -13.78 -2.77
N ASP A 426 -9.84 -13.54 -2.51
CA ASP A 426 -9.23 -13.91 -1.23
C ASP A 426 -9.91 -13.17 -0.08
N SER A 427 -10.17 -13.88 1.02
CA SER A 427 -10.77 -13.27 2.20
C SER A 427 -9.77 -12.38 2.92
N VAL A 428 -10.22 -11.25 3.45
CA VAL A 428 -9.36 -10.38 4.26
C VAL A 428 -8.88 -11.08 5.54
N ALA A 429 -9.66 -12.03 6.07
CA ALA A 429 -9.22 -12.86 7.19
C ALA A 429 -7.96 -13.68 6.82
N THR A 430 -7.91 -14.24 5.61
CA THR A 430 -6.73 -14.94 5.09
C THR A 430 -5.54 -13.98 4.92
N ILE A 431 -5.77 -12.79 4.36
CA ILE A 431 -4.73 -11.76 4.23
C ILE A 431 -4.13 -11.39 5.59
N ASN A 432 -4.98 -11.11 6.59
CA ASN A 432 -4.55 -10.79 7.94
C ASN A 432 -3.84 -11.96 8.63
N ALA A 433 -4.31 -13.19 8.44
CA ALA A 433 -3.64 -14.38 8.95
C ALA A 433 -2.24 -14.55 8.33
N ALA A 434 -2.08 -14.26 7.04
CA ALA A 434 -0.79 -14.32 6.36
C ALA A 434 0.20 -13.27 6.91
N LEU A 435 -0.27 -12.03 7.13
CA LEU A 435 0.52 -10.97 7.75
C LEU A 435 0.95 -11.37 9.17
N ALA A 436 0.02 -11.91 9.97
CA ALA A 436 0.29 -12.40 11.32
C ALA A 436 1.27 -13.58 11.34
N GLN A 437 1.27 -14.43 10.31
CA GLN A 437 2.22 -15.55 10.15
C GLN A 437 3.65 -15.08 9.83
N GLY A 438 3.85 -13.82 9.42
CA GLY A 438 5.17 -13.32 9.05
C GLY A 438 5.38 -13.10 7.54
N LEU A 439 4.35 -13.31 6.70
CA LEU A 439 4.44 -13.02 5.27
C LEU A 439 4.33 -11.51 5.00
N ASN A 440 4.94 -11.07 3.92
CA ASN A 440 4.65 -9.81 3.26
C ASN A 440 3.41 -9.95 2.37
N LEU A 441 2.96 -8.87 1.75
CA LEU A 441 1.74 -8.89 0.93
C LEU A 441 2.02 -8.39 -0.49
N LEU A 442 1.64 -9.18 -1.48
CA LEU A 442 1.66 -8.79 -2.89
C LEU A 442 0.25 -8.93 -3.45
N PHE A 443 -0.35 -7.81 -3.85
CA PHE A 443 -1.63 -7.82 -4.55
C PHE A 443 -1.41 -7.94 -6.06
N THR A 444 -1.92 -9.01 -6.64
CA THR A 444 -1.95 -9.17 -8.10
C THR A 444 -2.97 -8.21 -8.75
N PRO A 445 -2.88 -7.93 -10.06
CA PRO A 445 -3.75 -6.96 -10.70
C PRO A 445 -5.22 -7.39 -10.65
N GLY A 446 -6.04 -6.58 -9.98
CA GLY A 446 -7.48 -6.81 -9.83
C GLY A 446 -8.14 -5.89 -8.80
N ILE A 447 -9.43 -6.08 -8.59
CA ILE A 447 -10.24 -5.32 -7.62
C ILE A 447 -10.61 -6.24 -6.44
N TYR A 448 -10.35 -5.78 -5.23
CA TYR A 448 -10.51 -6.51 -3.98
C TYR A 448 -11.60 -5.87 -3.14
N GLN A 449 -12.57 -6.66 -2.69
CA GLN A 449 -13.62 -6.21 -1.77
C GLN A 449 -13.13 -6.41 -0.33
N ILE A 450 -13.00 -5.32 0.41
CA ILE A 450 -12.39 -5.30 1.74
C ILE A 450 -13.49 -5.11 2.78
N ASN A 451 -13.96 -6.20 3.37
CA ASN A 451 -15.08 -6.21 4.33
C ASN A 451 -14.67 -6.10 5.81
N GLN A 452 -13.36 -6.05 6.07
CA GLN A 452 -12.76 -5.79 7.38
C GLN A 452 -11.39 -5.15 7.13
N THR A 453 -10.81 -4.49 8.12
CA THR A 453 -9.52 -3.81 7.96
C THR A 453 -8.38 -4.80 7.78
N ILE A 454 -7.51 -4.55 6.80
CA ILE A 454 -6.20 -5.20 6.69
C ILE A 454 -5.26 -4.57 7.72
N ASN A 455 -4.71 -5.38 8.62
CA ASN A 455 -3.88 -4.94 9.74
C ASN A 455 -2.40 -5.26 9.47
N VAL A 456 -1.62 -4.24 9.16
CA VAL A 456 -0.16 -4.35 9.00
C VAL A 456 0.50 -4.00 10.33
N THR A 457 0.88 -5.02 11.10
CA THR A 457 1.37 -4.84 12.47
C THR A 457 2.85 -5.17 12.65
N ARG A 458 3.48 -5.85 11.68
CA ARG A 458 4.88 -6.24 11.74
C ARG A 458 5.76 -5.18 11.09
N ALA A 459 6.83 -4.78 11.79
CA ALA A 459 7.87 -3.91 11.23
C ALA A 459 8.44 -4.50 9.92
N ASP A 460 8.93 -3.63 9.05
CA ASP A 460 9.52 -3.96 7.75
C ASP A 460 8.61 -4.68 6.74
N THR A 461 7.31 -4.84 7.04
CA THR A 461 6.36 -5.44 6.10
C THR A 461 6.32 -4.66 4.79
N VAL A 462 6.44 -5.39 3.68
CA VAL A 462 6.20 -4.87 2.33
C VAL A 462 4.78 -5.22 1.91
N VAL A 463 4.03 -4.21 1.47
CA VAL A 463 2.73 -4.33 0.82
C VAL A 463 2.84 -3.74 -0.57
N LEU A 464 2.92 -4.60 -1.59
CA LEU A 464 3.15 -4.22 -2.98
C LEU A 464 1.92 -4.56 -3.83
N GLY A 465 1.34 -3.57 -4.50
CA GLY A 465 0.33 -3.76 -5.53
C GLY A 465 0.95 -3.78 -6.93
N LEU A 466 0.43 -4.66 -7.78
CA LEU A 466 0.80 -4.76 -9.19
C LEU A 466 -0.39 -4.32 -10.06
N GLY A 467 -0.11 -3.59 -11.15
CA GLY A 467 -1.12 -3.26 -12.17
C GLY A 467 -2.34 -2.55 -11.61
N TYR A 468 -2.15 -1.58 -10.72
CA TYR A 468 -3.22 -0.83 -10.06
C TYR A 468 -4.20 -1.73 -9.29
N ALA A 469 -3.66 -2.69 -8.54
CA ALA A 469 -4.44 -3.44 -7.56
C ALA A 469 -5.29 -2.49 -6.71
N THR A 470 -6.61 -2.71 -6.74
CA THR A 470 -7.59 -1.74 -6.23
C THR A 470 -8.31 -2.32 -5.02
N LEU A 471 -8.30 -1.61 -3.89
CA LEU A 471 -8.98 -2.02 -2.66
C LEU A 471 -10.25 -1.20 -2.47
N ILE A 472 -11.42 -1.85 -2.46
CA ILE A 472 -12.72 -1.21 -2.25
C ILE A 472 -13.27 -1.63 -0.88
N PRO A 473 -13.43 -0.72 0.09
CA PRO A 473 -14.00 -1.06 1.38
C PRO A 473 -15.51 -1.34 1.26
N VAL A 474 -15.96 -2.36 1.97
CA VAL A 474 -17.37 -2.75 2.10
C VAL A 474 -17.84 -2.41 3.52
N GLY A 475 -19.02 -1.81 3.65
CA GLY A 475 -19.60 -1.48 4.96
C GLY A 475 -18.90 -0.32 5.70
N GLY A 476 -18.13 0.51 5.01
CA GLY A 476 -17.51 1.71 5.59
C GLY A 476 -16.28 1.43 6.47
N VAL A 477 -15.68 0.24 6.34
CA VAL A 477 -14.42 -0.08 7.04
C VAL A 477 -13.27 0.75 6.49
N THR A 478 -12.27 1.05 7.33
CA THR A 478 -10.97 1.46 6.82
C THR A 478 -10.30 0.24 6.18
N PRO A 479 -10.03 0.22 4.87
CA PRO A 479 -9.57 -0.99 4.19
C PRO A 479 -8.16 -1.42 4.63
N MET A 480 -7.29 -0.50 5.04
CA MET A 480 -5.96 -0.84 5.56
C MET A 480 -5.50 0.11 6.67
N GLN A 481 -4.88 -0.44 7.71
CA GLN A 481 -4.16 0.33 8.72
C GLN A 481 -2.81 -0.28 9.05
N VAL A 482 -1.87 0.57 9.46
CA VAL A 482 -0.52 0.21 9.89
C VAL A 482 -0.36 0.55 11.38
N ALA A 483 0.25 -0.35 12.14
CA ALA A 483 0.63 -0.07 13.54
C ALA A 483 1.77 0.96 13.62
N ASP A 484 2.08 1.48 14.81
CA ASP A 484 3.22 2.39 15.03
C ASP A 484 4.54 1.60 15.02
N VAL A 485 4.95 1.13 13.85
CA VAL A 485 6.11 0.24 13.65
C VAL A 485 7.04 0.75 12.55
N ASP A 486 8.31 0.39 12.66
CA ASP A 486 9.33 0.78 11.70
C ASP A 486 9.11 0.17 10.31
N GLY A 487 9.49 0.93 9.29
CA GLY A 487 9.91 0.38 8.01
C GLY A 487 8.83 -0.26 7.17
N VAL A 488 7.54 -0.05 7.41
CA VAL A 488 6.50 -0.58 6.51
C VAL A 488 6.62 0.11 5.14
N LYS A 489 6.49 -0.65 4.05
CA LYS A 489 6.51 -0.11 2.68
C LYS A 489 5.18 -0.43 2.00
N ILE A 490 4.36 0.58 1.75
CA ILE A 490 3.10 0.44 0.99
C ILE A 490 3.33 1.06 -0.39
N ALA A 491 3.15 0.25 -1.44
CA ALA A 491 3.46 0.68 -2.79
C ALA A 491 2.48 0.17 -3.86
N GLY A 492 2.09 1.03 -4.81
CA GLY A 492 1.37 0.62 -6.02
C GLY A 492 -0.08 0.19 -5.82
N ILE A 493 -0.80 0.81 -4.88
CA ILE A 493 -2.18 0.45 -4.51
C ILE A 493 -3.13 1.62 -4.79
N LEU A 494 -4.26 1.32 -5.40
CA LEU A 494 -5.39 2.25 -5.51
C LEU A 494 -6.43 1.91 -4.43
N PHE A 495 -6.68 2.83 -3.51
CA PHE A 495 -7.81 2.76 -2.59
C PHE A 495 -9.02 3.46 -3.23
N ASP A 496 -10.07 2.71 -3.52
CA ASP A 496 -11.24 3.23 -4.22
C ASP A 496 -12.47 3.12 -3.30
N ALA A 497 -13.04 4.25 -2.89
CA ALA A 497 -14.03 4.29 -1.82
C ALA A 497 -15.31 3.51 -2.18
N GLY A 498 -15.80 2.73 -1.21
CA GLY A 498 -17.10 2.06 -1.31
C GLY A 498 -18.27 3.03 -1.11
N THR A 499 -19.49 2.55 -1.40
CA THR A 499 -20.72 3.36 -1.30
C THR A 499 -21.10 3.75 0.13
N THR A 500 -20.60 3.02 1.13
CA THR A 500 -20.74 3.36 2.54
C THR A 500 -19.54 4.19 2.99
N ASN A 501 -19.80 5.34 3.63
CA ASN A 501 -18.75 6.26 4.05
C ASN A 501 -17.74 5.58 4.97
N SER A 502 -16.48 5.54 4.55
CA SER A 502 -15.36 5.11 5.39
C SER A 502 -14.77 6.31 6.12
N ALA A 503 -14.40 6.18 7.40
CA ALA A 503 -13.78 7.31 8.11
C ALA A 503 -12.43 7.70 7.48
N ASN A 504 -11.61 6.69 7.16
CA ASN A 504 -10.33 6.85 6.46
C ASN A 504 -10.15 5.70 5.47
N LEU A 505 -9.47 5.92 4.34
CA LEU A 505 -9.10 4.85 3.41
C LEU A 505 -7.77 4.20 3.77
N LEU A 506 -6.80 4.95 4.28
CA LEU A 506 -5.54 4.43 4.81
C LEU A 506 -5.14 5.17 6.09
N VAL A 507 -4.74 4.42 7.11
CA VAL A 507 -4.25 4.94 8.38
C VAL A 507 -2.84 4.44 8.66
N LEU A 508 -1.89 5.36 8.89
CA LEU A 508 -0.50 5.04 9.23
C LEU A 508 -0.24 5.41 10.69
N GLY A 509 -0.16 4.40 11.54
CA GLY A 509 -0.07 4.56 12.98
C GLY A 509 -1.44 4.80 13.63
N PRO A 510 -1.71 4.24 14.83
CA PRO A 510 -2.89 4.59 15.61
C PRO A 510 -2.86 6.07 16.05
N ASN A 511 -4.02 6.60 16.45
CA ASN A 511 -4.10 7.92 17.06
C ASN A 511 -3.19 7.99 18.31
N GLY A 512 -2.45 9.08 18.48
CA GLY A 512 -1.48 9.22 19.57
C GLY A 512 -0.13 8.53 19.34
N SER A 513 0.15 8.07 18.11
CA SER A 513 1.49 7.62 17.71
C SER A 513 2.54 8.65 18.07
N SER A 514 3.65 8.17 18.65
CA SER A 514 4.69 9.05 19.23
C SER A 514 6.10 8.49 19.07
N ALA A 515 6.25 7.23 18.62
CA ALA A 515 7.55 6.67 18.32
C ALA A 515 8.23 7.45 17.18
N SER A 516 9.54 7.60 17.25
CA SER A 516 10.31 8.11 16.11
C SER A 516 10.76 6.93 15.25
N HIS A 517 10.57 7.06 13.94
CA HIS A 517 10.93 6.07 12.95
C HIS A 517 12.03 6.59 12.00
N ALA A 518 12.80 7.60 12.40
CA ALA A 518 13.73 8.32 11.52
C ALA A 518 14.79 7.41 10.84
N ALA A 519 15.23 6.35 11.53
CA ALA A 519 16.22 5.41 11.00
C ALA A 519 15.65 4.43 9.96
N ASN A 520 14.37 4.10 10.07
CA ASN A 520 13.68 3.18 9.17
C ASN A 520 12.19 3.60 9.06
N PRO A 521 11.90 4.69 8.35
CA PRO A 521 10.56 5.24 8.30
C PRO A 521 9.61 4.33 7.52
N THR A 522 8.32 4.41 7.81
CA THR A 522 7.29 3.87 6.92
C THR A 522 7.24 4.71 5.62
N THR A 523 7.12 4.07 4.45
CA THR A 523 6.99 4.75 3.15
C THR A 523 5.68 4.40 2.44
N VAL A 524 5.13 5.40 1.73
CA VAL A 524 3.91 5.31 0.91
C VAL A 524 4.25 5.78 -0.49
N GLN A 525 4.15 4.90 -1.49
CA GLN A 525 4.73 5.17 -2.82
C GLN A 525 3.82 4.71 -3.96
N ASP A 526 3.43 5.61 -4.86
CA ASP A 526 2.42 5.31 -5.88
C ASP A 526 1.12 4.75 -5.26
N VAL A 527 0.70 5.39 -4.17
CA VAL A 527 -0.56 5.07 -3.49
C VAL A 527 -1.58 6.12 -3.85
N PHE A 528 -2.69 5.67 -4.41
CA PHE A 528 -3.70 6.54 -4.99
C PHE A 528 -5.03 6.34 -4.27
N PHE A 529 -5.85 7.38 -4.25
CA PHE A 529 -7.17 7.36 -3.64
C PHE A 529 -8.18 7.91 -4.62
N ARG A 530 -9.30 7.20 -4.77
CA ARG A 530 -10.44 7.65 -5.55
C ARG A 530 -11.70 7.63 -4.71
N ILE A 531 -12.46 8.72 -4.74
CA ILE A 531 -13.77 8.81 -4.08
C ILE A 531 -14.78 9.29 -5.12
N GLY A 532 -15.58 8.36 -5.67
CA GLY A 532 -16.49 8.66 -6.77
C GLY A 532 -15.97 8.21 -8.14
N GLY A 533 -16.70 8.56 -9.20
CA GLY A 533 -16.29 8.36 -10.59
C GLY A 533 -16.52 6.93 -11.13
N TYR A 534 -16.09 5.89 -10.41
CA TYR A 534 -16.43 4.50 -10.77
C TYR A 534 -17.78 4.07 -10.18
N ILE A 535 -17.93 4.29 -8.88
CA ILE A 535 -19.13 4.10 -8.07
C ILE A 535 -19.35 5.36 -7.22
N ALA A 536 -20.53 5.53 -6.61
CA ALA A 536 -20.82 6.64 -5.69
C ALA A 536 -20.09 6.46 -4.34
N GLY A 537 -18.75 6.42 -4.40
CA GLY A 537 -17.87 6.17 -3.28
C GLY A 537 -17.85 7.33 -2.29
N LYS A 538 -17.72 7.03 -1.00
CA LYS A 538 -17.68 8.03 0.08
C LYS A 538 -16.59 7.69 1.09
N ALA A 539 -15.84 8.69 1.50
CA ALA A 539 -14.97 8.59 2.66
C ALA A 539 -14.80 9.96 3.29
N THR A 540 -14.70 10.04 4.61
CA THR A 540 -14.40 11.30 5.29
C THR A 540 -12.98 11.76 4.93
N ASN A 541 -11.98 10.90 5.12
CA ASN A 541 -10.60 11.17 4.72
C ASN A 541 -10.04 10.08 3.82
N SER A 542 -9.12 10.42 2.94
CA SER A 542 -8.33 9.42 2.21
C SER A 542 -7.19 8.86 3.04
N LEU A 543 -6.21 9.70 3.38
CA LEU A 543 -4.99 9.29 4.09
C LEU A 543 -4.85 10.02 5.43
N LEU A 544 -4.73 9.25 6.51
CA LEU A 544 -4.39 9.73 7.84
C LEU A 544 -3.01 9.24 8.26
N VAL A 545 -2.09 10.16 8.54
CA VAL A 545 -0.70 9.87 8.93
C VAL A 545 -0.44 10.30 10.37
N ASN A 546 -0.45 9.33 11.29
CA ASN A 546 -0.17 9.56 12.71
C ASN A 546 1.29 9.26 13.07
N SER A 547 1.89 8.23 12.48
CA SER A 547 3.29 7.88 12.74
C SER A 547 4.25 9.00 12.33
N ASN A 548 5.28 9.22 13.15
CA ASN A 548 6.32 10.19 12.86
C ASN A 548 7.22 9.69 11.72
N ASN A 549 7.94 10.61 11.08
CA ASN A 549 8.98 10.34 10.09
C ASN A 549 8.52 9.65 8.80
N VAL A 550 7.21 9.43 8.59
CA VAL A 550 6.68 8.82 7.36
C VAL A 550 7.17 9.59 6.13
N ILE A 551 7.54 8.85 5.09
CA ILE A 551 7.87 9.39 3.78
C ILE A 551 6.71 9.08 2.82
N ILE A 552 6.05 10.12 2.36
CA ILE A 552 5.03 10.07 1.31
C ILE A 552 5.74 10.43 0.02
N ASP A 553 5.72 9.54 -0.97
CA ASP A 553 6.46 9.73 -2.22
C ASP A 553 5.61 9.31 -3.41
N HIS A 554 4.94 10.30 -4.01
CA HIS A 554 3.90 10.17 -5.00
C HIS A 554 2.61 9.56 -4.45
N ILE A 555 1.68 10.44 -4.11
CA ILE A 555 0.27 10.07 -3.92
C ILE A 555 -0.61 10.95 -4.80
N TRP A 556 -1.76 10.42 -5.17
CA TRP A 556 -2.86 11.20 -5.71
C TRP A 556 -4.11 10.89 -4.92
N ALA A 557 -4.60 11.86 -4.16
CA ALA A 557 -5.89 11.76 -3.49
C ALA A 557 -6.91 12.57 -4.28
N TRP A 558 -7.89 11.88 -4.88
CA TRP A 558 -8.82 12.48 -5.82
C TRP A 558 -10.26 12.20 -5.41
N ARG A 559 -10.97 13.24 -5.00
CA ARG A 559 -12.44 13.23 -4.99
C ARG A 559 -12.90 13.47 -6.42
N ALA A 560 -13.63 12.52 -6.99
CA ALA A 560 -13.96 12.55 -8.41
C ALA A 560 -14.74 13.81 -8.81
N ASP A 561 -14.22 14.56 -9.77
CA ASP A 561 -14.91 15.66 -10.45
C ASP A 561 -15.72 15.17 -11.66
N HIS A 562 -15.43 13.97 -12.16
CA HIS A 562 -16.14 13.33 -13.27
C HIS A 562 -16.19 11.80 -13.13
N GLY A 563 -17.04 11.17 -13.94
CA GLY A 563 -17.04 9.74 -14.17
C GLY A 563 -18.38 9.18 -14.61
N ASN A 564 -18.67 7.93 -14.25
CA ASN A 564 -19.92 7.25 -14.56
C ASN A 564 -21.12 8.06 -14.04
N ALA A 565 -22.24 8.00 -14.76
CA ALA A 565 -23.45 8.72 -14.37
C ALA A 565 -23.88 8.37 -12.93
N GLY A 566 -24.13 9.39 -12.11
CA GLY A 566 -24.58 9.24 -10.72
C GLY A 566 -23.49 8.85 -9.70
N THR A 567 -22.21 8.97 -10.06
CA THR A 567 -21.08 8.57 -9.19
C THR A 567 -20.26 9.72 -8.63
N TYR A 568 -20.58 10.96 -9.01
CA TYR A 568 -19.89 12.17 -8.55
C TYR A 568 -20.86 13.33 -8.37
N GLY A 569 -20.47 14.32 -7.57
CA GLY A 569 -21.24 15.53 -7.24
C GLY A 569 -21.29 15.80 -5.73
N TRP A 570 -21.68 17.02 -5.36
CA TRP A 570 -21.50 17.57 -4.00
C TRP A 570 -22.08 16.70 -2.88
N THR A 571 -23.20 16.03 -3.13
CA THR A 571 -23.87 15.15 -2.16
C THR A 571 -23.71 13.65 -2.49
N VAL A 572 -23.00 13.33 -3.57
CA VAL A 572 -22.87 11.97 -4.12
C VAL A 572 -21.61 11.30 -3.63
N ASN A 573 -20.44 11.87 -3.92
CA ASN A 573 -19.13 11.35 -3.51
C ASN A 573 -18.51 12.25 -2.44
N THR A 574 -19.19 12.34 -1.29
CA THR A 574 -18.79 13.23 -0.20
C THR A 574 -17.43 12.85 0.37
N ALA A 575 -16.55 13.83 0.53
CA ALA A 575 -15.25 13.66 1.18
C ALA A 575 -14.71 14.97 1.78
N ASP A 576 -14.20 14.91 3.00
CA ASP A 576 -13.75 16.09 3.73
C ASP A 576 -12.31 16.49 3.37
N SER A 577 -11.35 15.56 3.48
CA SER A 577 -9.92 15.86 3.29
C SER A 577 -9.17 14.71 2.61
N GLY A 578 -8.22 15.04 1.73
CA GLY A 578 -7.39 14.05 1.06
C GLY A 578 -6.26 13.54 1.95
N LEU A 579 -5.59 14.44 2.67
CA LEU A 579 -4.45 14.09 3.52
C LEU A 579 -4.53 14.82 4.86
N ILE A 580 -4.39 14.08 5.96
CA ILE A 580 -4.19 14.62 7.30
C ILE A 580 -2.89 14.07 7.87
N VAL A 581 -1.97 14.96 8.26
CA VAL A 581 -0.67 14.62 8.85
C VAL A 581 -0.60 15.08 10.29
N ASN A 582 -0.69 14.14 11.22
CA ASN A 582 -0.49 14.36 12.67
C ASN A 582 0.94 14.06 13.11
N GLY A 583 1.62 13.13 12.42
CA GLY A 583 2.99 12.73 12.73
C GLY A 583 4.00 13.87 12.58
N GLN A 584 4.99 13.88 13.46
CA GLN A 584 6.15 14.77 13.44
C GLN A 584 7.13 14.36 12.34
N SER A 585 7.82 15.33 11.75
CA SER A 585 8.91 15.12 10.77
C SER A 585 8.54 14.24 9.57
N VAL A 586 7.27 14.26 9.17
CA VAL A 586 6.79 13.63 7.93
C VAL A 586 7.32 14.40 6.73
N THR A 587 7.72 13.69 5.68
CA THR A 587 8.20 14.30 4.43
C THR A 587 7.35 13.82 3.25
N ALA A 588 6.85 14.74 2.45
CA ALA A 588 6.07 14.47 1.25
C ALA A 588 6.83 14.90 -0.03
N TYR A 589 6.82 14.06 -1.05
CA TYR A 589 7.36 14.32 -2.39
C TYR A 589 6.29 14.05 -3.43
N GLY A 590 6.05 15.00 -4.34
CA GLY A 590 5.08 14.82 -5.43
C GLY A 590 3.66 14.60 -4.89
N LEU A 591 3.14 15.57 -4.14
CA LEU A 591 1.80 15.49 -3.57
C LEU A 591 0.75 16.01 -4.56
N PHE A 592 -0.26 15.20 -4.87
CA PHE A 592 -1.40 15.59 -5.70
C PHE A 592 -2.68 15.35 -4.89
N VAL A 593 -3.46 16.40 -4.59
CA VAL A 593 -4.69 16.27 -3.78
C VAL A 593 -5.76 17.20 -4.31
N GLU A 594 -6.93 16.67 -4.67
CA GLU A 594 -7.91 17.42 -5.46
C GLU A 594 -9.37 17.19 -5.06
N HIS A 595 -10.11 18.29 -5.11
CA HIS A 595 -11.58 18.43 -5.10
C HIS A 595 -12.30 18.04 -3.81
N TYR A 596 -11.61 17.95 -2.68
CA TYR A 596 -12.23 17.65 -1.40
C TYR A 596 -13.11 18.81 -0.90
N GLN A 597 -14.10 18.50 -0.06
CA GLN A 597 -15.11 19.48 0.36
C GLN A 597 -14.63 20.41 1.48
N LYS A 598 -13.51 20.09 2.14
CA LYS A 598 -12.88 20.93 3.17
C LYS A 598 -11.42 21.19 2.83
N TYR A 599 -10.55 21.34 3.83
CA TYR A 599 -9.11 21.46 3.60
C TYR A 599 -8.62 20.19 2.89
N GLU A 600 -8.00 20.37 1.74
CA GLU A 600 -7.52 19.27 0.89
C GLU A 600 -6.38 18.52 1.61
N VAL A 601 -5.42 19.30 2.13
CA VAL A 601 -4.34 18.85 3.00
C VAL A 601 -4.38 19.57 4.35
N VAL A 602 -4.28 18.82 5.44
CA VAL A 602 -4.14 19.34 6.82
C VAL A 602 -2.86 18.82 7.44
N TRP A 603 -2.04 19.73 7.96
CA TRP A 603 -0.76 19.43 8.59
C TRP A 603 -0.70 19.92 10.03
N ASN A 604 -0.71 18.97 10.97
CA ASN A 604 -0.73 19.21 12.41
C ASN A 604 0.63 18.93 13.08
N GLY A 605 1.51 18.15 12.45
CA GLY A 605 2.84 17.81 12.98
C GLY A 605 3.93 18.86 12.67
N ASN A 606 4.86 19.07 13.60
CA ASN A 606 6.06 19.88 13.41
C ASN A 606 7.14 19.15 12.59
N GLY A 607 8.06 19.93 12.03
CA GLY A 607 9.17 19.45 11.21
C GLY A 607 8.70 18.87 9.86
N GLY A 608 7.45 19.13 9.48
CA GLY A 608 6.88 18.67 8.23
C GLY A 608 7.58 19.29 7.02
N ARG A 609 7.77 18.50 5.97
CA ARG A 609 8.37 18.97 4.72
C ARG A 609 7.56 18.53 3.52
N THR A 610 7.26 19.44 2.60
CA THR A 610 6.58 19.11 1.34
C THR A 610 7.36 19.62 0.14
N TYR A 611 7.71 18.70 -0.74
CA TYR A 611 8.36 18.98 -2.01
C TYR A 611 7.36 18.70 -3.11
N PHE A 612 6.84 19.77 -3.70
CA PHE A 612 5.78 19.77 -4.70
C PHE A 612 4.39 19.47 -4.15
N LEU A 613 3.45 20.38 -4.44
CA LEU A 613 2.02 20.15 -4.36
C LEU A 613 1.36 20.59 -5.66
N GLN A 614 0.47 19.76 -6.18
CA GLN A 614 -0.57 20.17 -7.10
C GLN A 614 -1.94 19.94 -6.46
N ASN A 615 -2.80 20.93 -6.56
CA ASN A 615 -4.18 20.87 -6.10
C ASN A 615 -5.12 21.57 -7.08
N GLU A 616 -6.33 21.03 -7.18
CA GLU A 616 -7.50 21.73 -7.66
C GLU A 616 -8.59 21.72 -6.58
N MET A 617 -9.21 22.87 -6.33
CA MET A 617 -10.36 23.01 -5.42
C MET A 617 -11.59 22.28 -5.98
N PRO A 618 -12.61 21.95 -5.16
CA PRO A 618 -13.82 21.30 -5.65
C PRO A 618 -14.54 22.21 -6.68
N TYR A 619 -14.92 21.64 -7.82
CA TYR A 619 -15.61 22.41 -8.87
C TYR A 619 -17.09 22.68 -8.54
N ASP A 620 -17.65 21.81 -7.70
CA ASP A 620 -19.07 21.62 -7.50
C ASP A 620 -19.69 22.14 -6.17
N PRO A 621 -19.06 23.03 -5.36
CA PRO A 621 -19.81 23.66 -4.29
C PRO A 621 -20.99 24.47 -4.87
N PRO A 622 -22.22 24.29 -4.36
CA PRO A 622 -23.39 24.91 -4.99
C PRO A 622 -23.50 26.41 -4.68
N THR A 623 -23.03 26.83 -3.50
CA THR A 623 -22.99 28.22 -3.05
C THR A 623 -21.80 28.43 -2.10
N GLN A 624 -21.37 29.67 -1.91
CA GLN A 624 -20.32 30.02 -0.94
C GLN A 624 -20.64 29.46 0.46
N ALA A 625 -21.87 29.66 0.94
CA ALA A 625 -22.31 29.24 2.27
C ALA A 625 -22.41 27.72 2.42
N ALA A 626 -22.73 27.00 1.34
CA ALA A 626 -22.75 25.53 1.34
C ALA A 626 -21.33 24.93 1.41
N TRP A 627 -20.32 25.66 0.94
CA TRP A 627 -18.94 25.26 1.12
C TRP A 627 -18.47 25.54 2.54
N ARG A 628 -18.54 26.81 3.00
CA ARG A 628 -18.15 27.19 4.36
C ARG A 628 -18.92 28.44 4.81
N THR A 629 -19.39 28.43 6.06
CA THR A 629 -20.01 29.60 6.69
C THR A 629 -18.95 30.45 7.41
N GLY A 630 -18.97 31.78 7.20
CA GLY A 630 -18.12 32.74 7.92
C GLY A 630 -16.72 32.98 7.35
N ALA A 631 -16.32 32.26 6.29
CA ALA A 631 -15.11 32.47 5.50
C ALA A 631 -15.34 31.97 4.07
N ASN A 632 -14.58 32.45 3.09
CA ASN A 632 -14.74 31.98 1.72
C ASN A 632 -13.93 30.70 1.51
N GLY A 633 -14.57 29.55 1.73
CA GLY A 633 -14.02 28.23 1.39
C GLY A 633 -12.93 27.72 2.33
N TYR A 634 -12.25 26.67 1.89
CA TYR A 634 -11.13 26.04 2.59
C TYR A 634 -9.88 26.10 1.73
N ALA A 635 -8.73 26.34 2.36
CA ALA A 635 -7.45 26.33 1.68
C ALA A 635 -7.08 24.92 1.18
N ALA A 636 -6.32 24.85 0.10
CA ALA A 636 -5.74 23.62 -0.40
C ALA A 636 -4.73 22.99 0.57
N TYR A 637 -4.04 23.82 1.34
CA TYR A 637 -3.06 23.35 2.30
C TYR A 637 -3.15 24.15 3.59
N LYS A 638 -3.55 23.49 4.67
CA LYS A 638 -3.65 24.06 6.01
C LYS A 638 -2.52 23.52 6.88
N VAL A 639 -1.62 24.39 7.33
CA VAL A 639 -0.75 24.11 8.48
C VAL A 639 -1.46 24.63 9.73
N ALA A 640 -1.64 23.78 10.73
CA ALA A 640 -2.33 24.16 11.96
C ALA A 640 -1.59 25.28 12.71
N ASP A 641 -2.35 26.15 13.38
CA ASP A 641 -1.80 27.36 14.01
C ASP A 641 -0.82 27.05 15.16
N SER A 642 -0.90 25.85 15.74
CA SER A 642 0.00 25.35 16.77
C SER A 642 1.35 24.86 16.23
N VAL A 643 1.52 24.74 14.91
CA VAL A 643 2.78 24.27 14.31
C VAL A 643 3.82 25.39 14.34
N THR A 644 5.00 25.03 14.82
CA THR A 644 6.15 25.92 14.99
C THR A 644 7.28 25.64 14.00
N SER A 645 7.23 24.51 13.29
CA SER A 645 8.20 24.15 12.26
C SER A 645 7.54 23.43 11.10
N HIS A 646 7.65 23.99 9.89
CA HIS A 646 7.17 23.40 8.64
C HIS A 646 7.88 24.05 7.46
N GLU A 647 8.13 23.31 6.38
CA GLU A 647 8.78 23.87 5.20
C GLU A 647 8.24 23.24 3.91
N ALA A 648 7.85 24.05 2.92
CA ALA A 648 7.35 23.52 1.66
C ALA A 648 7.81 24.31 0.43
N TRP A 649 7.91 23.64 -0.71
CA TRP A 649 8.44 24.18 -1.97
C TRP A 649 7.58 23.77 -3.15
N GLY A 650 7.39 24.69 -4.11
CA GLY A 650 6.79 24.41 -5.42
C GLY A 650 5.34 23.98 -5.29
N MET A 651 4.47 24.82 -4.74
CA MET A 651 3.06 24.45 -4.46
C MET A 651 2.10 25.24 -5.34
N GLY A 652 1.19 24.53 -6.02
CA GLY A 652 0.12 25.12 -6.83
C GLY A 652 -1.27 24.71 -6.36
N SER A 653 -2.20 25.68 -6.34
CA SER A 653 -3.64 25.43 -6.13
C SER A 653 -4.48 26.13 -7.20
N TYR A 654 -5.37 25.38 -7.85
CA TYR A 654 -6.17 25.88 -8.97
C TYR A 654 -7.65 25.87 -8.61
N CYS A 655 -8.44 26.77 -9.19
CA CYS A 655 -9.90 26.74 -9.09
C CYS A 655 -10.58 26.69 -10.46
N TYR A 656 -11.65 25.91 -10.54
CA TYR A 656 -12.55 25.82 -11.68
C TYR A 656 -13.97 25.58 -11.18
N PHE A 657 -14.54 26.55 -10.45
CA PHE A 657 -15.88 26.47 -9.85
C PHE A 657 -16.98 26.54 -10.92
N ASN A 658 -17.03 25.59 -11.84
CA ASN A 658 -17.90 25.61 -13.01
C ASN A 658 -19.40 25.49 -12.66
N VAL A 659 -19.73 24.88 -11.53
CA VAL A 659 -21.12 24.81 -11.03
C VAL A 659 -21.60 26.18 -10.56
N ASN A 660 -20.72 26.94 -9.90
CA ASN A 660 -21.00 28.31 -9.49
C ASN A 660 -19.75 29.21 -9.61
N PRO A 661 -19.56 29.86 -10.76
CA PRO A 661 -18.38 30.70 -11.03
C PRO A 661 -18.28 31.96 -10.17
N SER A 662 -19.27 32.25 -9.32
CA SER A 662 -19.21 33.36 -8.36
C SER A 662 -18.53 33.01 -7.04
N ILE A 663 -18.09 31.75 -6.87
CA ILE A 663 -17.39 31.32 -5.66
C ILE A 663 -16.01 31.96 -5.56
N HIS A 664 -15.70 32.39 -4.35
CA HIS A 664 -14.38 32.80 -3.92
C HIS A 664 -13.80 31.76 -2.95
N ALA A 665 -12.49 31.58 -3.03
CA ALA A 665 -11.68 31.02 -1.97
C ALA A 665 -10.79 32.13 -1.40
N ASP A 666 -10.80 32.35 -0.09
CA ASP A 666 -10.03 33.44 0.52
C ASP A 666 -8.53 33.31 0.22
N ARG A 667 -8.03 32.06 0.11
CA ARG A 667 -6.62 31.75 -0.04
C ARG A 667 -6.38 30.35 -0.60
N GLY A 668 -5.26 30.17 -1.31
CA GLY A 668 -4.76 28.84 -1.68
C GLY A 668 -4.15 28.09 -0.50
N PHE A 669 -3.33 28.79 0.30
CA PHE A 669 -2.58 28.20 1.42
C PHE A 669 -2.86 28.94 2.73
N GLU A 670 -2.97 28.20 3.83
CA GLU A 670 -3.25 28.76 5.16
C GLU A 670 -2.26 28.22 6.20
N VAL A 671 -1.39 29.08 6.73
CA VAL A 671 -0.30 28.65 7.64
C VAL A 671 -0.07 29.68 8.76
N PRO A 672 0.47 29.30 9.93
CA PRO A 672 0.86 30.28 10.94
C PRO A 672 2.04 31.15 10.47
N VAL A 673 2.08 32.41 10.91
CA VAL A 673 3.14 33.35 10.58
C VAL A 673 4.21 33.32 11.69
N ASN A 674 5.27 32.56 11.48
CA ASN A 674 6.44 32.51 12.37
C ASN A 674 7.70 32.08 11.61
N ALA A 675 8.88 32.30 12.20
CA ALA A 675 10.17 32.06 11.53
C ALA A 675 10.48 30.58 11.21
N GLY A 676 9.75 29.63 11.82
CA GLY A 676 9.94 28.20 11.62
C GLY A 676 9.00 27.57 10.59
N VAL A 677 7.97 28.30 10.14
CA VAL A 677 7.03 27.85 9.11
C VAL A 677 7.26 28.65 7.85
N LYS A 678 7.83 28.01 6.82
CA LYS A 678 8.23 28.68 5.57
C LYS A 678 7.67 27.97 4.36
N LEU A 679 7.36 28.74 3.33
CA LEU A 679 6.89 28.26 2.04
C LEU A 679 7.67 28.98 0.93
N HIS A 680 7.93 28.25 -0.14
CA HIS A 680 8.70 28.73 -1.29
C HIS A 680 8.00 28.36 -2.59
N ASP A 681 8.07 29.25 -3.57
CA ASP A 681 7.62 29.03 -4.95
C ASP A 681 6.16 28.60 -5.05
N LEU A 682 5.27 29.49 -4.63
CA LEU A 682 3.84 29.25 -4.55
C LEU A 682 3.09 29.91 -5.70
N LEU A 683 2.00 29.26 -6.12
CA LEU A 683 1.08 29.84 -7.07
C LEU A 683 -0.38 29.47 -6.82
N THR A 684 -1.26 30.34 -7.28
CA THR A 684 -2.70 30.07 -7.43
C THR A 684 -3.17 30.40 -8.84
N VAL A 685 -4.14 29.64 -9.37
CA VAL A 685 -4.64 29.83 -10.74
C VAL A 685 -6.18 29.74 -10.78
N SER A 686 -6.84 30.66 -11.48
CA SER A 686 -8.26 30.53 -11.86
C SER A 686 -8.33 30.03 -13.30
N LEU A 687 -8.93 28.86 -13.52
CA LEU A 687 -9.05 28.25 -14.83
C LEU A 687 -10.21 28.88 -15.61
N GLY A 688 -9.90 29.69 -16.62
CA GLY A 688 -10.90 30.29 -17.51
C GLY A 688 -11.89 31.25 -16.83
N GLY A 689 -11.54 31.79 -15.65
CA GLY A 689 -12.38 32.72 -14.89
C GLY A 689 -13.52 32.07 -14.11
N ASN A 690 -13.43 30.77 -13.83
CA ASN A 690 -14.45 30.05 -13.06
C ASN A 690 -14.16 30.15 -11.55
N GLY A 691 -14.57 31.30 -11.00
CA GLY A 691 -14.35 31.73 -9.63
C GLY A 691 -12.95 32.31 -9.38
N VAL A 692 -12.66 32.58 -8.11
CA VAL A 692 -11.50 33.38 -7.69
C VAL A 692 -10.81 32.75 -6.49
N ILE A 693 -9.48 32.81 -6.46
CA ILE A 693 -8.70 32.63 -5.23
C ILE A 693 -8.13 34.00 -4.86
N ASP A 694 -8.57 34.57 -3.74
CA ASP A 694 -8.32 35.99 -3.42
C ASP A 694 -6.84 36.27 -3.06
N HIS A 695 -6.17 35.28 -2.44
CA HIS A 695 -4.76 35.37 -2.04
C HIS A 695 -4.01 34.05 -2.26
N VAL A 696 -2.69 34.13 -2.44
CA VAL A 696 -1.86 32.92 -2.55
C VAL A 696 -1.76 32.26 -1.17
N VAL A 697 -1.22 32.97 -0.16
CA VAL A 697 -1.07 32.48 1.22
C VAL A 697 -1.70 33.44 2.19
N ASN A 698 -2.50 32.95 3.14
CA ASN A 698 -3.13 33.78 4.16
C ASN A 698 -3.84 35.00 3.54
N ASN A 699 -3.27 36.20 3.72
CA ASN A 699 -3.76 37.45 3.14
C ASN A 699 -2.67 38.11 2.25
N THR A 700 -1.76 37.31 1.68
CA THR A 700 -0.56 37.71 0.93
C THR A 700 -0.55 37.05 -0.46
N GLY A 701 -0.02 37.78 -1.45
CA GLY A 701 -0.14 37.42 -2.87
C GLY A 701 -1.42 37.98 -3.48
N GLY A 702 -1.39 38.25 -4.79
CA GLY A 702 -2.53 38.78 -5.53
C GLY A 702 -3.59 37.72 -5.83
N PRO A 703 -4.79 38.13 -6.28
CA PRO A 703 -5.85 37.19 -6.62
C PRO A 703 -5.55 36.46 -7.93
N ALA A 704 -5.89 35.17 -7.97
CA ALA A 704 -6.00 34.41 -9.20
C ALA A 704 -7.42 34.56 -9.75
N GLN A 705 -7.56 35.27 -10.86
CA GLN A 705 -8.86 35.67 -11.42
C GLN A 705 -8.77 35.96 -12.93
N GLY A 706 -9.92 36.19 -13.54
CA GLY A 706 -10.02 36.52 -14.97
C GLY A 706 -9.91 35.29 -15.88
N THR A 707 -10.18 35.49 -17.17
CA THR A 707 -10.35 34.41 -18.14
C THR A 707 -9.06 33.95 -18.83
N ALA A 708 -7.95 34.65 -18.60
CA ALA A 708 -6.67 34.38 -19.26
C ALA A 708 -5.87 33.24 -18.62
N THR A 709 -6.32 32.70 -17.47
CA THR A 709 -5.64 31.62 -16.74
C THR A 709 -4.17 31.96 -16.42
N VAL A 710 -3.95 33.14 -15.86
CA VAL A 710 -2.61 33.61 -15.47
C VAL A 710 -2.36 33.28 -14.00
N PRO A 711 -1.25 32.60 -13.64
CA PRO A 711 -0.93 32.34 -12.25
C PRO A 711 -0.66 33.62 -11.46
N SER A 712 -1.15 33.66 -10.22
CA SER A 712 -0.67 34.59 -9.20
C SER A 712 0.45 33.91 -8.43
N TYR A 713 1.65 34.50 -8.43
CA TYR A 713 2.86 33.93 -7.84
C TYR A 713 3.21 34.59 -6.50
N LEU A 714 3.77 33.79 -5.59
CA LEU A 714 4.44 34.26 -4.37
C LEU A 714 5.71 33.44 -4.15
N VAL A 715 6.87 34.09 -4.18
CA VAL A 715 8.18 33.38 -4.15
C VAL A 715 8.50 32.84 -2.76
N ASP A 716 8.25 33.61 -1.70
CA ASP A 716 8.57 33.22 -0.32
C ASP A 716 7.45 33.65 0.65
N PHE A 717 7.30 32.91 1.74
CA PHE A 717 6.41 33.25 2.86
C PHE A 717 6.87 32.57 4.18
N PRO A 718 6.70 33.19 5.36
CA PRO A 718 6.44 34.61 5.55
C PRO A 718 7.65 35.49 5.22
#